data_AF-A0A5R1YUY6-F1
#
_entry.id   AF-A0A5R1YUY6-F1
#
_cell.length_a   1.000
_cell.length_b   1.000
_cell.length_c   1.000
_cell.angle_alpha   90.00
_cell.angle_beta   90.00
_cell.angle_gamma   90.00
#
_symmetry.space_group_name_H-M   'P 1'
#
loop_
_entity.id
_entity.type
_entity.pdbx_description
1 polymer ?
#
loop_
_entity_poly.entity_id
_entity_poly.type
_entity_poly.pdbx_seq_one_letter_code
_entity_poly.pdbx_strand_id
1 'polypeptide(L)'
;MRLIIAFLMAWCLSTGAFAATAPDAKQITQELEQAKAAKPAQPEAVEALQTALNALEERKGSLERAKQYQHVIDNFPKLSATLRAQLNNLRDEPRSVPPEMSTEALNQEILQVSSQLLDKTREAQQEQERVREIADSLSQLPQQQNDARRQLNEIERRLGAAGGSAALSQAQSLSMQAESAKLKALVDELELAQLSANNRQELARLRSELAEKQSQQLDAYLQALRNQLNSLRQREAERALESTELLAENSAGLPEGIVEQFKVNRELSQALNQQAQRMDLVASQQRQATSQTLQVRQALNTLREQSQWLGVSNMLGEALRAQVARLPEMPKPQQLDTEMAQLRVHRMRYEELLNKQPQLRQIRQANGQPLTAEQNQILDAQLRTQRELLNSLLQGGDTLILELTKLKVSNSQLEDALKEVNEATHRYLFWTADVSPLSLSWPVDLVQDLRRLISLDTFNQLGKASIMMLTSKETLLPLFGALALVGFSLYSRQHFNRFLERSASRVGKVTQDHFSLTLRTVFWSILVASPLPVLWATLGYGLQEAWPYPLAVAIGDGVTATVPLLWVVMICAAFARPNGLFVAHFGWPRNRVAKAMRYYLMSIGLIVPLIMAVIMFDNLNDREFSGSLGRLCFILICGALALVTLSLKKAGIPLYLDKEGNGDNMVNSLLWNMLMGAPLIAILAAAVGYLATAQALLARLETSVAIWFLLLVIYHVIRRWMLIQRRRLAYDRAEPRRAGLRAQRA
;
A
#
# COMPACT_ATOMS: atom_id res chain seq x y z
N MET A 1 1.82 47.59 73.38
CA MET A 1 1.66 48.01 71.96
C MET A 1 2.13 46.93 70.97
N ARG A 2 3.41 46.53 70.93
CA ARG A 2 3.91 45.56 69.92
C ARG A 2 3.37 44.11 70.06
N LEU A 3 3.16 43.62 71.28
CA LEU A 3 2.60 42.27 71.53
C LEU A 3 1.11 42.16 71.16
N ILE A 4 0.34 43.23 71.31
CA ILE A 4 -1.09 43.26 70.97
C ILE A 4 -1.28 43.24 69.45
N ILE A 5 -0.40 43.92 68.70
CA ILE A 5 -0.42 43.92 67.23
C ILE A 5 0.00 42.56 66.68
N ALA A 6 1.00 41.90 67.29
CA ALA A 6 1.39 40.55 66.91
C ALA A 6 0.30 39.51 67.21
N PHE A 7 -0.40 39.65 68.34
CA PHE A 7 -1.52 38.78 68.70
C PHE A 7 -2.75 39.02 67.80
N LEU A 8 -3.06 40.27 67.45
CA LEU A 8 -4.13 40.60 66.49
C LEU A 8 -3.78 40.15 65.07
N MET A 9 -2.52 40.23 64.64
CA MET A 9 -2.10 39.66 63.34
C MET A 9 -2.14 38.14 63.35
N ALA A 10 -1.69 37.48 64.42
CA ALA A 10 -1.81 36.02 64.55
C ALA A 10 -3.28 35.57 64.60
N TRP A 11 -4.15 36.36 65.24
CA TRP A 11 -5.59 36.11 65.27
C TRP A 11 -6.26 36.36 63.91
N CYS A 12 -5.86 37.39 63.17
CA CYS A 12 -6.35 37.64 61.80
C CYS A 12 -5.84 36.61 60.79
N LEU A 13 -4.64 36.05 61.00
CA LEU A 13 -4.07 34.98 60.18
C LEU A 13 -4.70 33.61 60.54
N SER A 14 -5.04 33.36 61.81
CA SER A 14 -5.72 32.12 62.21
C SER A 14 -7.20 32.10 61.82
N THR A 15 -7.89 33.24 61.80
CA THR A 15 -9.27 33.31 61.28
C THR A 15 -9.34 33.09 59.76
N GLY A 16 -8.31 33.47 59.01
CA GLY A 16 -8.18 33.14 57.58
C GLY A 16 -8.00 31.64 57.31
N ALA A 17 -7.37 30.90 58.22
CA ALA A 17 -7.17 29.45 58.08
C ALA A 17 -8.45 28.63 58.36
N PHE A 18 -9.35 29.13 59.20
CA PHE A 18 -10.66 28.50 59.46
C PHE A 18 -11.69 28.76 58.35
N ALA A 19 -11.49 29.78 57.50
CA ALA A 19 -12.39 30.09 56.40
C ALA A 19 -12.21 29.17 55.16
N ALA A 20 -11.21 28.28 55.16
CA ALA A 20 -10.87 27.43 54.01
C ALA A 20 -10.98 25.91 54.30
N THR A 21 -11.52 25.51 55.45
CA THR A 21 -11.70 24.08 55.74
C THR A 21 -13.00 23.56 55.15
N ALA A 22 -12.89 22.40 54.51
CA ALA A 22 -14.02 21.55 54.14
C ALA A 22 -15.08 21.48 55.26
N PRO A 23 -16.38 21.51 54.94
CA PRO A 23 -17.38 21.18 55.95
C PRO A 23 -17.21 19.69 56.35
N ASP A 24 -17.27 19.40 57.66
CA ASP A 24 -17.04 18.05 58.17
C ASP A 24 -18.24 17.15 57.79
N ALA A 25 -17.97 16.06 57.08
CA ALA A 25 -19.01 15.16 56.58
C ALA A 25 -19.90 14.63 57.71
N LYS A 26 -19.35 14.44 58.91
CA LYS A 26 -20.10 13.99 60.10
C LYS A 26 -21.09 15.05 60.60
N GLN A 27 -20.74 16.33 60.47
CA GLN A 27 -21.61 17.45 60.86
C GLN A 27 -22.75 17.61 59.86
N ILE A 28 -22.48 17.53 58.56
CA ILE A 28 -23.51 17.57 57.51
C ILE A 28 -24.49 16.39 57.63
N THR A 29 -24.02 15.18 57.96
CA THR A 29 -24.92 14.04 58.20
C THR A 29 -25.82 14.23 59.42
N GLN A 30 -25.31 14.87 60.48
CA GLN A 30 -26.11 15.18 61.67
C GLN A 30 -27.14 16.29 61.39
N GLU A 31 -26.76 17.34 60.65
CA GLU A 31 -27.69 18.39 60.22
C GLU A 31 -28.74 17.87 59.23
N LEU A 32 -28.39 16.89 58.38
CA LEU A 32 -29.33 16.20 57.50
C LEU A 32 -30.39 15.42 58.31
N GLU A 33 -29.98 14.72 59.36
CA GLU A 33 -30.90 14.01 60.27
C GLU A 33 -31.80 14.99 61.04
N GLN A 34 -31.25 16.12 61.49
CA GLN A 34 -32.01 17.18 62.17
C GLN A 34 -32.99 17.90 61.23
N ALA A 35 -32.59 18.20 59.99
CA ALA A 35 -33.45 18.81 58.97
C ALA A 35 -34.59 17.89 58.53
N LYS A 36 -34.36 16.57 58.51
CA LYS A 36 -35.40 15.55 58.30
C LYS A 36 -36.37 15.43 59.49
N ALA A 37 -35.91 15.72 60.70
CA ALA A 37 -36.69 15.62 61.94
C ALA A 37 -37.46 16.91 62.30
N ALA A 38 -37.14 18.06 61.69
CA ALA A 38 -37.77 19.36 61.99
C ALA A 38 -39.22 19.49 61.46
N LYS A 39 -40.08 20.21 62.20
CA LYS A 39 -41.46 20.57 61.80
C LYS A 39 -41.65 22.10 61.86
N PRO A 40 -42.05 22.78 60.77
CA PRO A 40 -42.43 22.25 59.45
C PRO A 40 -41.23 21.73 58.66
N ALA A 41 -41.49 20.77 57.76
CA ALA A 41 -40.46 20.10 56.95
C ALA A 41 -39.78 21.09 55.98
N GLN A 42 -38.45 21.02 55.87
CA GLN A 42 -37.64 21.85 54.96
C GLN A 42 -37.05 21.00 53.82
N PRO A 43 -37.81 20.68 52.76
CA PRO A 43 -37.34 19.80 51.69
C PRO A 43 -36.12 20.36 50.94
N GLU A 44 -36.08 21.67 50.71
CA GLU A 44 -34.97 22.36 50.04
C GLU A 44 -33.66 22.29 50.84
N ALA A 45 -33.72 22.30 52.17
CA ALA A 45 -32.55 22.15 53.03
C ALA A 45 -31.99 20.71 52.99
N VAL A 46 -32.89 19.70 52.92
CA VAL A 46 -32.49 18.29 52.81
C VAL A 46 -31.79 18.03 51.47
N GLU A 47 -32.32 18.58 50.36
CA GLU A 47 -31.71 18.45 49.03
C GLU A 47 -30.32 19.12 48.95
N ALA A 48 -30.17 20.31 49.54
CA ALA A 48 -28.87 20.99 49.62
C ALA A 48 -27.84 20.17 50.42
N LEU A 49 -28.23 19.61 51.57
CA LEU A 49 -27.34 18.78 52.39
C LEU A 49 -26.99 17.43 51.72
N GLN A 50 -27.91 16.83 50.95
CA GLN A 50 -27.61 15.64 50.14
C GLN A 50 -26.60 15.95 49.02
N THR A 51 -26.79 17.08 48.33
CA THR A 51 -25.87 17.56 47.29
C THR A 51 -24.48 17.81 47.88
N ALA A 52 -24.42 18.38 49.09
CA ALA A 52 -23.18 18.58 49.82
C ALA A 52 -22.44 17.25 50.11
N LEU A 53 -23.15 16.20 50.53
CA LEU A 53 -22.56 14.89 50.79
C LEU A 53 -22.02 14.23 49.52
N ASN A 54 -22.77 14.28 48.41
CA ASN A 54 -22.32 13.76 47.12
C ASN A 54 -21.06 14.51 46.64
N ALA A 55 -21.02 15.83 46.77
CA ALA A 55 -19.85 16.63 46.43
C ALA A 55 -18.62 16.24 47.28
N LEU A 56 -18.80 15.94 48.57
CA LEU A 56 -17.72 15.44 49.43
C LEU A 56 -17.24 14.03 49.05
N GLU A 57 -18.11 13.16 48.54
CA GLU A 57 -17.73 11.83 48.04
C GLU A 57 -16.90 11.93 46.75
N GLU A 58 -17.37 12.71 45.77
CA GLU A 58 -16.64 12.97 44.53
C GLU A 58 -15.28 13.64 44.79
N ARG A 59 -15.22 14.53 45.80
CA ARG A 59 -13.98 15.11 46.27
C ARG A 59 -13.00 14.04 46.77
N LYS A 60 -13.45 13.06 47.55
CA LYS A 60 -12.58 11.96 48.02
C LYS A 60 -12.02 11.17 46.83
N GLY A 61 -12.85 10.84 45.85
CA GLY A 61 -12.40 10.18 44.62
C GLY A 61 -11.35 11.00 43.85
N SER A 62 -11.54 12.33 43.79
CA SER A 62 -10.58 13.23 43.14
C SER A 62 -9.25 13.30 43.90
N LEU A 63 -9.29 13.35 45.24
CA LEU A 63 -8.10 13.29 46.09
C LEU A 63 -7.35 11.96 45.98
N GLU A 64 -8.06 10.84 45.82
CA GLU A 64 -7.43 9.53 45.60
C GLU A 64 -6.71 9.46 44.27
N ARG A 65 -7.33 9.94 43.18
CA ARG A 65 -6.68 10.02 41.86
C ARG A 65 -5.50 10.98 41.86
N ALA A 66 -5.63 12.15 42.51
CA ALA A 66 -4.54 13.09 42.73
C ALA A 66 -3.35 12.42 43.43
N LYS A 67 -3.58 11.62 44.49
CA LYS A 67 -2.53 10.85 45.16
C LYS A 67 -1.89 9.80 44.26
N GLN A 68 -2.67 9.13 43.40
CA GLN A 68 -2.11 8.18 42.42
C GLN A 68 -1.20 8.89 41.41
N TYR A 69 -1.61 10.06 40.89
CA TYR A 69 -0.78 10.87 39.99
C TYR A 69 0.49 11.36 40.68
N GLN A 70 0.38 11.84 41.92
CA GLN A 70 1.53 12.24 42.72
C GLN A 70 2.50 11.08 42.94
N HIS A 71 1.99 9.90 43.29
CA HIS A 71 2.80 8.69 43.48
C HIS A 71 3.54 8.29 42.20
N VAL A 72 2.91 8.45 41.03
CA VAL A 72 3.59 8.23 39.74
C VAL A 72 4.71 9.24 39.53
N ILE A 73 4.48 10.53 39.83
CA ILE A 73 5.51 11.58 39.71
C ILE A 73 6.71 11.26 40.62
N ASP A 74 6.45 10.95 41.89
CA ASP A 74 7.50 10.74 42.90
C ASP A 74 8.33 9.46 42.62
N ASN A 75 7.68 8.39 42.15
CA ASN A 75 8.33 7.11 41.90
C ASN A 75 8.75 6.87 40.45
N PHE A 76 8.47 7.81 39.54
CA PHE A 76 8.82 7.69 38.11
C PHE A 76 10.29 7.32 37.87
N PRO A 77 11.29 7.95 38.51
CA PRO A 77 12.70 7.60 38.28
C PRO A 77 13.02 6.15 38.66
N LYS A 78 12.43 5.65 39.76
CA LYS A 78 12.64 4.27 40.20
C LYS A 78 11.97 3.27 39.26
N LEU A 79 10.71 3.53 38.89
CA LEU A 79 9.94 2.64 38.00
C LEU A 79 10.49 2.61 36.57
N SER A 80 10.90 3.75 36.03
CA SER A 80 11.53 3.81 34.71
C SER A 80 12.89 3.11 34.70
N ALA A 81 13.71 3.29 35.75
CA ALA A 81 14.99 2.60 35.87
C ALA A 81 14.82 1.07 35.99
N THR A 82 13.84 0.59 36.77
CA THR A 82 13.59 -0.86 36.88
C THR A 82 13.10 -1.46 35.56
N LEU A 83 12.18 -0.79 34.85
CA LEU A 83 11.70 -1.23 33.54
C LEU A 83 12.82 -1.25 32.49
N ARG A 84 13.65 -0.19 32.45
CA ARG A 84 14.82 -0.14 31.55
C ARG A 84 15.85 -1.22 31.89
N ALA A 85 16.09 -1.48 33.18
CA ALA A 85 16.96 -2.58 33.60
C ALA A 85 16.40 -3.95 33.16
N GLN A 86 15.09 -4.16 33.27
CA GLN A 86 14.44 -5.39 32.78
C GLN A 86 14.53 -5.52 31.26
N LEU A 87 14.31 -4.42 30.52
CA LEU A 87 14.48 -4.37 29.06
C LEU A 87 15.91 -4.70 28.61
N ASN A 88 16.91 -4.23 29.35
CA ASN A 88 18.32 -4.50 29.05
C ASN A 88 18.76 -5.90 29.48
N ASN A 89 18.14 -6.47 30.53
CA ASN A 89 18.44 -7.82 31.02
C ASN A 89 17.76 -8.93 30.19
N LEU A 90 16.75 -8.60 29.40
CA LEU A 90 16.17 -9.51 28.40
C LEU A 90 17.23 -9.79 27.33
N ARG A 91 17.74 -11.04 27.31
CA ARG A 91 18.72 -11.49 26.32
C ARG A 91 18.16 -11.39 24.90
N ASP A 92 18.99 -10.98 23.94
CA ASP A 92 18.58 -11.00 22.52
C ASP A 92 18.54 -12.42 21.95
N GLU A 93 19.19 -13.39 22.60
CA GLU A 93 19.19 -14.79 22.18
C GLU A 93 17.95 -15.56 22.69
N PRO A 94 17.28 -16.34 21.82
CA PRO A 94 16.16 -17.19 22.23
C PRO A 94 16.57 -18.19 23.31
N ARG A 95 15.66 -18.48 24.25
CA ARG A 95 15.86 -19.55 25.22
C ARG A 95 16.10 -20.86 24.48
N SER A 96 17.18 -21.56 24.80
CA SER A 96 17.50 -22.86 24.18
C SER A 96 16.54 -23.94 24.71
N VAL A 97 15.99 -24.74 23.80
CA VAL A 97 15.16 -25.89 24.17
C VAL A 97 16.07 -27.04 24.67
N PRO A 98 15.76 -27.70 25.80
CA PRO A 98 16.53 -28.85 26.26
C PRO A 98 16.46 -30.02 25.25
N PRO A 99 17.60 -30.63 24.87
CA PRO A 99 17.63 -31.64 23.81
C PRO A 99 16.97 -33.00 24.18
N GLU A 100 16.69 -33.27 25.46
CA GLU A 100 16.23 -34.59 25.97
C GLU A 100 14.74 -34.67 26.34
N MET A 101 13.90 -33.73 25.90
CA MET A 101 12.46 -33.78 26.23
C MET A 101 11.69 -34.80 25.37
N SER A 102 10.78 -35.54 26.01
CA SER A 102 9.86 -36.45 25.31
C SER A 102 8.78 -35.68 24.53
N THR A 103 8.14 -36.33 23.57
CA THR A 103 7.06 -35.74 22.74
C THR A 103 5.88 -35.25 23.58
N GLU A 104 5.50 -35.98 24.63
CA GLU A 104 4.47 -35.58 25.60
C GLU A 104 4.86 -34.31 26.37
N ALA A 105 6.11 -34.24 26.85
CA ALA A 105 6.61 -33.09 27.60
C ALA A 105 6.70 -31.83 26.73
N LEU A 106 7.14 -31.98 25.47
CA LEU A 106 7.18 -30.89 24.49
C LEU A 106 5.77 -30.36 24.19
N ASN A 107 4.76 -31.23 24.03
CA ASN A 107 3.38 -30.79 23.81
C ASN A 107 2.82 -30.00 24.99
N GLN A 108 3.07 -30.45 26.22
CA GLN A 108 2.66 -29.73 27.42
C GLN A 108 3.32 -28.36 27.52
N GLU A 109 4.63 -28.29 27.25
CA GLU A 109 5.36 -27.02 27.28
C GLU A 109 4.90 -26.06 26.17
N ILE A 110 4.64 -26.56 24.95
CA ILE A 110 4.07 -25.76 23.86
C ILE A 110 2.73 -25.13 24.27
N LEU A 111 1.86 -25.88 24.95
CA LEU A 111 0.58 -25.35 25.43
C LEU A 111 0.77 -24.26 26.48
N GLN A 112 1.69 -24.46 27.43
CA GLN A 112 2.00 -23.47 28.47
C GLN A 112 2.59 -22.19 27.87
N VAL A 113 3.60 -22.31 27.01
CA VAL A 113 4.26 -21.17 26.34
C VAL A 113 3.27 -20.44 25.44
N SER A 114 2.39 -21.16 24.73
CA SER A 114 1.34 -20.55 23.92
C SER A 114 0.37 -19.72 24.75
N SER A 115 -0.01 -20.17 25.95
CA SER A 115 -0.85 -19.39 26.86
C SER A 115 -0.14 -18.13 27.33
N GLN A 116 1.13 -18.27 27.75
CA GLN A 116 1.94 -17.13 28.20
C GLN A 116 2.14 -16.09 27.09
N LEU A 117 2.36 -16.54 25.85
CA LEU A 117 2.48 -15.66 24.68
C LEU A 117 1.19 -14.88 24.43
N LEU A 118 0.02 -15.52 24.55
CA LEU A 118 -1.27 -14.85 24.42
C LEU A 118 -1.47 -13.79 25.51
N ASP A 119 -1.13 -14.11 26.76
CA ASP A 119 -1.24 -13.19 27.89
C ASP A 119 -0.32 -11.98 27.72
N LYS A 120 0.95 -12.21 27.33
CA LYS A 120 1.92 -11.13 27.08
C LYS A 120 1.58 -10.26 25.88
N THR A 121 1.02 -10.87 24.83
CA THR A 121 0.54 -10.11 23.67
C THR A 121 -0.66 -9.23 24.03
N ARG A 122 -1.57 -9.73 24.86
CA ARG A 122 -2.69 -8.93 25.40
C ARG A 122 -2.20 -7.80 26.31
N GLU A 123 -1.22 -8.07 27.17
CA GLU A 123 -0.61 -7.05 28.04
C GLU A 123 0.03 -5.93 27.20
N ALA A 124 0.77 -6.28 26.16
CA ALA A 124 1.38 -5.30 25.24
C ALA A 124 0.31 -4.42 24.54
N GLN A 125 -0.79 -5.03 24.10
CA GLN A 125 -1.92 -4.30 23.48
C GLN A 125 -2.61 -3.36 24.46
N GLN A 126 -2.91 -3.82 25.68
CA GLN A 126 -3.54 -3.00 26.72
C GLN A 126 -2.67 -1.79 27.11
N GLU A 127 -1.36 -1.97 27.24
CA GLU A 127 -0.45 -0.85 27.54
C GLU A 127 -0.32 0.11 26.34
N GLN A 128 -0.40 -0.38 25.09
CA GLN A 128 -0.41 0.46 23.90
C GLN A 128 -1.71 1.28 23.77
N GLU A 129 -2.85 0.69 24.13
CA GLU A 129 -4.14 1.39 24.22
C GLU A 129 -4.09 2.48 25.29
N ARG A 130 -3.50 2.20 26.46
CA ARG A 130 -3.28 3.22 27.50
C ARG A 130 -2.42 4.38 27.02
N VAL A 131 -1.37 4.12 26.23
CA VAL A 131 -0.57 5.20 25.63
C VAL A 131 -1.44 6.11 24.77
N ARG A 132 -2.37 5.54 23.99
CA ARG A 132 -3.32 6.31 23.16
C ARG A 132 -4.33 7.08 24.02
N GLU A 133 -4.94 6.44 25.01
CA GLU A 133 -5.89 7.10 25.92
C GLU A 133 -5.25 8.28 26.68
N ILE A 134 -3.99 8.15 27.10
CA ILE A 134 -3.24 9.24 27.73
C ILE A 134 -2.98 10.38 26.73
N ALA A 135 -2.63 10.06 25.48
CA ALA A 135 -2.42 11.06 24.44
C ALA A 135 -3.72 11.81 24.09
N ASP A 136 -4.83 11.09 23.98
CA ASP A 136 -6.14 11.67 23.67
C ASP A 136 -6.64 12.54 24.83
N SER A 137 -6.50 12.07 26.08
CA SER A 137 -6.89 12.86 27.27
C SER A 137 -6.04 14.12 27.44
N LEU A 138 -4.75 14.10 27.08
CA LEU A 138 -3.87 15.28 27.10
C LEU A 138 -4.43 16.45 26.28
N SER A 139 -5.16 16.17 25.20
CA SER A 139 -5.80 17.21 24.38
C SER A 139 -7.00 17.87 25.08
N GLN A 140 -7.67 17.16 25.99
CA GLN A 140 -8.91 17.59 26.67
C GLN A 140 -8.66 18.18 28.06
N LEU A 141 -7.57 17.80 28.74
CA LEU A 141 -7.23 18.25 30.10
C LEU A 141 -7.21 19.79 30.24
N PRO A 142 -6.62 20.59 29.32
CA PRO A 142 -6.60 22.05 29.47
C PRO A 142 -8.00 22.68 29.44
N GLN A 143 -8.91 22.12 28.65
CA GLN A 143 -10.29 22.59 28.59
C GLN A 143 -11.03 22.27 29.90
N GLN A 144 -10.92 21.03 30.38
CA GLN A 144 -11.51 20.60 31.65
C GLN A 144 -11.00 21.41 32.84
N GLN A 145 -9.69 21.71 32.88
CA GLN A 145 -9.09 22.53 33.94
C GLN A 145 -9.64 23.97 33.91
N ASN A 146 -9.77 24.57 32.73
CA ASN A 146 -10.33 25.91 32.57
C ASN A 146 -11.80 25.96 33.00
N ASP A 147 -12.60 24.95 32.62
CA ASP A 147 -14.02 24.87 32.99
C ASP A 147 -14.19 24.65 34.50
N ALA A 148 -13.41 23.76 35.12
CA ALA A 148 -13.42 23.56 36.57
C ALA A 148 -12.98 24.82 37.34
N ARG A 149 -11.96 25.55 36.86
CA ARG A 149 -11.53 26.84 37.44
C ARG A 149 -12.60 27.93 37.30
N ARG A 150 -13.32 27.97 36.17
CA ARG A 150 -14.44 28.90 35.96
C ARG A 150 -15.58 28.62 36.93
N GLN A 151 -16.01 27.37 37.06
CA GLN A 151 -17.05 26.96 38.00
C GLN A 151 -16.65 27.25 39.45
N LEU A 152 -15.40 26.99 39.82
CA LEU A 152 -14.86 27.29 41.15
C LEU A 152 -14.95 28.79 41.46
N ASN A 153 -14.49 29.64 40.54
CA ASN A 153 -14.56 31.09 40.70
C ASN A 153 -16.01 31.61 40.81
N GLU A 154 -16.96 30.99 40.09
CA GLU A 154 -18.38 31.34 40.17
C GLU A 154 -18.96 30.96 41.53
N ILE A 155 -18.67 29.75 42.03
CA ILE A 155 -19.12 29.29 43.34
C ILE A 155 -18.49 30.11 44.47
N GLU A 156 -17.20 30.44 44.39
CA GLU A 156 -16.53 31.31 45.37
C GLU A 156 -17.12 32.73 45.40
N ARG A 157 -17.49 33.29 44.24
CA ARG A 157 -18.21 34.58 44.17
C ARG A 157 -19.58 34.52 44.83
N ARG A 158 -20.33 33.42 44.61
CA ARG A 158 -21.64 33.20 45.25
C ARG A 158 -21.52 33.00 46.76
N LEU A 159 -20.49 32.27 47.21
CA LEU A 159 -20.15 32.12 48.63
C LEU A 159 -19.82 33.45 49.31
N GLY A 160 -19.08 34.33 48.65
CA GLY A 160 -18.77 35.67 49.17
C GLY A 160 -19.98 36.61 49.26
N ALA A 161 -21.05 36.34 48.49
CA ALA A 161 -22.29 37.11 48.50
C ALA A 161 -23.39 36.51 49.40
N ALA A 162 -23.24 35.24 49.81
CA ALA A 162 -24.20 34.54 50.64
C ALA A 162 -24.01 34.86 52.13
N GLY A 163 -24.77 35.83 52.64
CA GLY A 163 -24.81 36.19 54.06
C GLY A 163 -26.24 36.22 54.59
N GLY A 164 -26.67 35.16 55.28
CA GLY A 164 -27.98 35.05 55.94
C GLY A 164 -27.96 34.03 57.08
N SER A 165 -28.73 34.27 58.14
CA SER A 165 -28.75 33.46 59.37
C SER A 165 -29.87 32.40 59.43
N ALA A 166 -30.58 32.14 58.32
CA ALA A 166 -31.64 31.15 58.26
C ALA A 166 -31.08 29.72 58.08
N ALA A 167 -31.76 28.71 58.63
CA ALA A 167 -31.36 27.31 58.50
C ALA A 167 -31.22 26.85 57.04
N LEU A 168 -32.09 27.33 56.14
CA LEU A 168 -31.99 27.08 54.70
C LEU A 168 -30.74 27.73 54.08
N SER A 169 -30.39 28.96 54.46
CA SER A 169 -29.17 29.62 53.99
C SER A 169 -27.90 28.96 54.53
N GLN A 170 -27.96 28.33 55.71
CA GLN A 170 -26.87 27.51 56.26
C GLN A 170 -26.69 26.20 55.48
N ALA A 171 -27.79 25.50 55.15
CA ALA A 171 -27.72 24.29 54.31
C ALA A 171 -27.19 24.59 52.89
N GLN A 172 -27.63 25.71 52.29
CA GLN A 172 -27.14 26.17 50.99
C GLN A 172 -25.67 26.60 51.04
N SER A 173 -25.23 27.27 52.11
CA SER A 173 -23.82 27.64 52.25
C SER A 173 -22.92 26.42 52.43
N LEU A 174 -23.35 25.41 53.19
CA LEU A 174 -22.63 24.13 53.32
C LEU A 174 -22.54 23.37 51.99
N SER A 175 -23.61 23.35 51.19
CA SER A 175 -23.59 22.77 49.84
C SER A 175 -22.59 23.47 48.93
N MET A 176 -22.60 24.81 48.90
CA MET A 176 -21.66 25.58 48.10
C MET A 176 -20.21 25.41 48.59
N GLN A 177 -19.98 25.29 49.91
CA GLN A 177 -18.64 25.00 50.46
C GLN A 177 -18.16 23.60 50.05
N ALA A 178 -19.04 22.60 50.08
CA ALA A 178 -18.73 21.25 49.64
C ALA A 178 -18.41 21.19 48.13
N GLU A 179 -19.19 21.88 47.29
CA GLU A 179 -18.91 22.01 45.85
C GLU A 179 -17.62 22.76 45.57
N SER A 180 -17.35 23.88 46.27
CA SER A 180 -16.07 24.60 46.15
C SER A 180 -14.90 23.67 46.48
N ALA A 181 -15.02 22.88 47.54
CA ALA A 181 -13.96 21.97 47.94
C ALA A 181 -13.80 20.76 46.99
N LYS A 182 -14.89 20.28 46.39
CA LYS A 182 -14.88 19.30 45.29
C LYS A 182 -14.14 19.86 44.09
N LEU A 183 -14.52 21.04 43.60
CA LEU A 183 -13.90 21.66 42.43
C LEU A 183 -12.43 21.99 42.67
N LYS A 184 -12.04 22.39 43.90
CA LYS A 184 -10.64 22.55 44.28
C LYS A 184 -9.87 21.25 44.11
N ALA A 185 -10.37 20.16 44.68
CA ALA A 185 -9.73 18.84 44.54
C ALA A 185 -9.71 18.34 43.09
N LEU A 186 -10.71 18.68 42.27
CA LEU A 186 -10.74 18.35 40.85
C LEU A 186 -9.71 19.15 40.05
N VAL A 187 -9.54 20.45 40.34
CA VAL A 187 -8.50 21.28 39.72
C VAL A 187 -7.11 20.74 40.06
N ASP A 188 -6.87 20.40 41.34
CA ASP A 188 -5.62 19.78 41.79
C ASP A 188 -5.39 18.41 41.12
N GLU A 189 -6.44 17.60 41.00
CA GLU A 189 -6.40 16.32 40.28
C GLU A 189 -5.98 16.52 38.82
N LEU A 190 -6.63 17.43 38.09
CA LEU A 190 -6.38 17.67 36.67
C LEU A 190 -4.98 18.26 36.42
N GLU A 191 -4.50 19.11 37.32
CA GLU A 191 -3.14 19.66 37.27
C GLU A 191 -2.09 18.56 37.46
N LEU A 192 -2.27 17.70 38.46
CA LEU A 192 -1.42 16.53 38.67
C LEU A 192 -1.55 15.50 37.54
N ALA A 193 -2.74 15.36 36.94
CA ALA A 193 -2.95 14.51 35.78
C ALA A 193 -2.12 15.00 34.58
N GLN A 194 -2.07 16.32 34.35
CA GLN A 194 -1.27 16.94 33.30
C GLN A 194 0.24 16.78 33.56
N LEU A 195 0.69 17.08 34.78
CA LEU A 195 2.11 16.94 35.16
C LEU A 195 2.59 15.48 35.09
N SER A 196 1.73 14.53 35.49
CA SER A 196 2.04 13.10 35.42
C SER A 196 1.83 12.49 34.04
N ALA A 197 1.19 13.17 33.09
CA ALA A 197 0.79 12.59 31.81
C ALA A 197 1.99 12.06 31.02
N ASN A 198 3.05 12.85 30.89
CA ASN A 198 4.27 12.43 30.19
C ASN A 198 4.93 11.23 30.89
N ASN A 199 5.03 11.27 32.23
CA ASN A 199 5.58 10.16 33.02
C ASN A 199 4.77 8.87 32.86
N ARG A 200 3.42 8.96 32.89
CA ARG A 200 2.51 7.83 32.67
C ARG A 200 2.64 7.28 31.25
N GLN A 201 2.73 8.16 30.26
CA GLN A 201 2.90 7.78 28.86
C GLN A 201 4.23 7.05 28.65
N GLU A 202 5.33 7.55 29.21
CA GLU A 202 6.63 6.90 29.11
C GLU A 202 6.65 5.55 29.84
N LEU A 203 6.07 5.45 31.04
CA LEU A 203 5.97 4.17 31.75
C LEU A 203 5.11 3.16 31.00
N ALA A 204 3.96 3.56 30.44
CA ALA A 204 3.12 2.69 29.63
C ALA A 204 3.85 2.23 28.35
N ARG A 205 4.59 3.14 27.71
CA ARG A 205 5.45 2.81 26.56
C ARG A 205 6.53 1.79 26.92
N LEU A 206 7.25 2.00 28.03
CA LEU A 206 8.29 1.07 28.50
C LEU A 206 7.71 -0.31 28.86
N ARG A 207 6.51 -0.35 29.46
CA ARG A 207 5.80 -1.61 29.75
C ARG A 207 5.34 -2.33 28.48
N SER A 208 4.81 -1.58 27.52
CA SER A 208 4.42 -2.13 26.22
C SER A 208 5.63 -2.72 25.49
N GLU A 209 6.74 -1.98 25.44
CA GLU A 209 7.99 -2.45 24.83
C GLU A 209 8.55 -3.70 25.53
N LEU A 210 8.47 -3.74 26.86
CA LEU A 210 8.89 -4.92 27.63
C LEU A 210 8.00 -6.14 27.35
N ALA A 211 6.68 -5.96 27.35
CA ALA A 211 5.73 -7.03 27.05
C ALA A 211 5.88 -7.52 25.59
N GLU A 212 6.14 -6.61 24.65
CA GLU A 212 6.41 -6.94 23.26
C GLU A 212 7.70 -7.75 23.10
N LYS A 213 8.81 -7.33 23.72
CA LYS A 213 10.05 -8.11 23.74
C LYS A 213 9.86 -9.49 24.37
N GLN A 214 9.13 -9.58 25.48
CA GLN A 214 8.80 -10.86 26.12
C GLN A 214 7.96 -11.75 25.19
N SER A 215 6.98 -11.20 24.49
CA SER A 215 6.16 -11.92 23.51
C SER A 215 7.03 -12.45 22.35
N GLN A 216 7.94 -11.63 21.82
CA GLN A 216 8.87 -12.05 20.77
C GLN A 216 9.80 -13.20 21.22
N GLN A 217 10.31 -13.15 22.45
CA GLN A 217 11.11 -14.25 23.00
C GLN A 217 10.29 -15.54 23.18
N LEU A 218 9.06 -15.43 23.69
CA LEU A 218 8.17 -16.57 23.84
C LEU A 218 7.79 -17.16 22.47
N ASP A 219 7.61 -16.32 21.45
CA ASP A 219 7.31 -16.77 20.09
C ASP A 219 8.51 -17.52 19.49
N ALA A 220 9.72 -16.97 19.64
CA ALA A 220 10.95 -17.64 19.23
C ALA A 220 11.16 -18.98 19.94
N TYR A 221 10.90 -19.02 21.26
CA TYR A 221 10.97 -20.26 22.05
C TYR A 221 9.92 -21.29 21.61
N LEU A 222 8.68 -20.84 21.36
CA LEU A 222 7.59 -21.68 20.87
C LEU A 222 7.89 -22.25 19.48
N GLN A 223 8.48 -21.46 18.59
CA GLN A 223 8.96 -21.94 17.29
C GLN A 223 10.05 -23.00 17.46
N ALA A 224 11.03 -22.77 18.34
CA ALA A 224 12.09 -23.74 18.61
C ALA A 224 11.53 -25.06 19.17
N LEU A 225 10.58 -25.00 20.11
CA LEU A 225 9.88 -26.17 20.65
C LEU A 225 9.15 -26.96 19.57
N ARG A 226 8.40 -26.27 18.69
CA ARG A 226 7.69 -26.88 17.56
C ARG A 226 8.65 -27.54 16.58
N ASN A 227 9.76 -26.89 16.27
CA ASN A 227 10.78 -27.44 15.38
C ASN A 227 11.42 -28.70 15.97
N GLN A 228 11.74 -28.71 17.27
CA GLN A 228 12.24 -29.90 17.93
C GLN A 228 11.21 -31.04 17.93
N LEU A 229 9.95 -30.75 18.26
CA LEU A 229 8.87 -31.73 18.20
C LEU A 229 8.71 -32.34 16.80
N ASN A 230 8.72 -31.49 15.76
CA ASN A 230 8.64 -31.95 14.38
C ASN A 230 9.85 -32.82 13.99
N SER A 231 11.06 -32.44 14.41
CA SER A 231 12.26 -33.24 14.15
C SER A 231 12.24 -34.61 14.85
N LEU A 232 11.68 -34.69 16.07
CA LEU A 232 11.52 -35.95 16.80
C LEU A 232 10.48 -36.84 16.12
N ARG A 233 9.32 -36.30 15.76
CA ARG A 233 8.28 -37.03 15.00
C ARG A 233 8.81 -37.53 13.66
N GLN A 234 9.64 -36.75 12.98
CA GLN A 234 10.28 -37.18 11.74
C GLN A 234 11.21 -38.37 11.97
N ARG A 235 12.08 -38.31 12.98
CA ARG A 235 12.98 -39.42 13.31
C ARG A 235 12.21 -40.67 13.77
N GLU A 236 11.13 -40.50 14.51
CA GLU A 236 10.24 -41.60 14.90
C GLU A 236 9.59 -42.25 13.68
N ALA A 237 9.09 -41.45 12.73
CA ALA A 237 8.52 -41.95 11.49
C ALA A 237 9.55 -42.66 10.59
N GLU A 238 10.77 -42.13 10.49
CA GLU A 238 11.87 -42.77 9.74
C GLU A 238 12.27 -44.12 10.36
N ARG A 239 12.42 -44.20 11.69
CA ARG A 239 12.69 -45.48 12.39
C ARG A 239 11.54 -46.47 12.25
N ALA A 240 10.29 -45.99 12.31
CA ALA A 240 9.13 -46.84 12.08
C ALA A 240 9.17 -47.44 10.68
N LEU A 241 9.49 -46.64 9.65
CA LEU A 241 9.64 -47.12 8.28
C LEU A 241 10.75 -48.16 8.14
N GLU A 242 11.94 -47.87 8.64
CA GLU A 242 13.10 -48.78 8.61
C GLU A 242 12.78 -50.11 9.32
N SER A 243 12.11 -50.06 10.47
CA SER A 243 11.69 -51.28 11.19
C SER A 243 10.69 -52.12 10.39
N THR A 244 9.76 -51.48 9.67
CA THR A 244 8.79 -52.18 8.82
C THR A 244 9.42 -52.71 7.52
N GLU A 245 10.42 -52.02 6.98
CA GLU A 245 11.18 -52.49 5.80
C GLU A 245 12.05 -53.70 6.15
N LEU A 246 12.73 -53.70 7.31
CA LEU A 246 13.49 -54.87 7.79
C LEU A 246 12.57 -56.08 8.03
N LEU A 247 11.36 -55.88 8.55
CA LEU A 247 10.37 -56.95 8.69
C LEU A 247 9.93 -57.51 7.33
N ALA A 248 9.88 -56.68 6.29
CA ALA A 248 9.57 -57.08 4.92
C ALA A 248 10.72 -57.83 4.24
N GLU A 249 11.97 -57.40 4.41
CA GLU A 249 13.14 -58.10 3.87
C GLU A 249 13.29 -59.52 4.46
N ASN A 250 12.93 -59.69 5.72
CA ASN A 250 12.95 -60.98 6.40
C ASN A 250 11.78 -61.91 6.01
N SER A 251 10.76 -61.40 5.31
CA SER A 251 9.55 -62.14 4.93
C SER A 251 9.55 -62.50 3.45
N ALA A 252 9.63 -63.80 3.11
CA ALA A 252 9.59 -64.27 1.72
C ALA A 252 8.16 -64.23 1.14
N GLY A 253 7.95 -63.52 0.03
CA GLY A 253 6.71 -63.59 -0.77
C GLY A 253 5.57 -62.66 -0.32
N LEU A 254 5.84 -61.35 -0.21
CA LEU A 254 4.81 -60.35 0.10
C LEU A 254 3.87 -60.09 -1.11
N PRO A 255 2.54 -60.02 -0.89
CA PRO A 255 1.58 -59.62 -1.91
C PRO A 255 1.86 -58.20 -2.45
N GLU A 256 1.59 -58.01 -3.74
CA GLU A 256 1.85 -56.75 -4.46
C GLU A 256 1.18 -55.53 -3.78
N GLY A 257 -0.03 -55.71 -3.23
CA GLY A 257 -0.74 -54.66 -2.50
C GLY A 257 -0.08 -54.20 -1.19
N ILE A 258 0.72 -55.05 -0.52
CA ILE A 258 1.51 -54.66 0.68
C ILE A 258 2.79 -53.93 0.26
N VAL A 259 3.40 -54.34 -0.85
CA VAL A 259 4.58 -53.69 -1.43
C VAL A 259 4.24 -52.26 -1.90
N GLU A 260 3.05 -52.04 -2.46
CA GLU A 260 2.58 -50.69 -2.79
C GLU A 260 2.46 -49.77 -1.56
N GLN A 261 2.02 -50.29 -0.40
CA GLN A 261 1.92 -49.47 0.81
C GLN A 261 3.29 -49.00 1.32
N PHE A 262 4.36 -49.79 1.14
CA PHE A 262 5.73 -49.33 1.43
C PHE A 262 6.11 -48.11 0.59
N LYS A 263 5.79 -48.13 -0.71
CA LYS A 263 6.04 -46.98 -1.61
C LYS A 263 5.26 -45.75 -1.16
N VAL A 264 3.97 -45.90 -0.84
CA VAL A 264 3.13 -44.80 -0.34
C VAL A 264 3.69 -44.22 0.95
N ASN A 265 4.09 -45.06 1.90
CA ASN A 265 4.66 -44.60 3.15
C ASN A 265 5.99 -43.85 2.97
N ARG A 266 6.84 -44.30 2.03
CA ARG A 266 8.08 -43.60 1.66
C ARG A 266 7.80 -42.24 1.01
N GLU A 267 6.82 -42.16 0.11
CA GLU A 267 6.37 -40.90 -0.49
C GLU A 267 5.83 -39.93 0.56
N LEU A 268 5.04 -40.41 1.52
CA LEU A 268 4.50 -39.57 2.61
C LEU A 268 5.60 -39.05 3.53
N SER A 269 6.60 -39.86 3.85
CA SER A 269 7.75 -39.42 4.64
C SER A 269 8.60 -38.37 3.90
N GLN A 270 8.82 -38.57 2.59
CA GLN A 270 9.49 -37.56 1.75
C GLN A 270 8.70 -36.25 1.69
N ALA A 271 7.37 -36.33 1.55
CA ALA A 271 6.50 -35.16 1.57
C ALA A 271 6.55 -34.41 2.91
N LEU A 272 6.62 -35.14 4.03
CA LEU A 272 6.75 -34.55 5.36
C LEU A 272 8.09 -33.80 5.51
N ASN A 273 9.18 -34.36 4.98
CA ASN A 273 10.49 -33.70 4.99
C ASN A 273 10.49 -32.43 4.11
N GLN A 274 9.93 -32.49 2.91
CA GLN A 274 9.79 -31.33 2.04
C GLN A 274 8.95 -30.21 2.70
N GLN A 275 7.90 -30.59 3.41
CA GLN A 275 7.06 -29.66 4.15
C GLN A 275 7.81 -28.96 5.29
N ALA A 276 8.62 -29.71 6.06
CA ALA A 276 9.45 -29.14 7.12
C ALA A 276 10.47 -28.12 6.57
N GLN A 277 11.17 -28.47 5.49
CA GLN A 277 12.11 -27.55 4.82
C GLN A 277 11.41 -26.29 4.30
N ARG A 278 10.19 -26.43 3.77
CA ARG A 278 9.41 -25.28 3.28
C ARG A 278 9.00 -24.36 4.42
N MET A 279 8.62 -24.92 5.56
CA MET A 279 8.28 -24.15 6.76
C MET A 279 9.45 -23.29 7.25
N ASP A 280 10.67 -23.84 7.27
CA ASP A 280 11.88 -23.08 7.62
C ASP A 280 12.16 -21.93 6.65
N LEU A 281 11.97 -22.16 5.34
CA LEU A 281 12.12 -21.13 4.33
C LEU A 281 11.09 -20.00 4.49
N VAL A 282 9.81 -20.34 4.73
CA VAL A 282 8.74 -19.35 4.98
C VAL A 282 9.07 -18.52 6.22
N ALA A 283 9.54 -19.13 7.30
CA ALA A 283 9.95 -18.42 8.51
C ALA A 283 11.16 -17.49 8.27
N SER A 284 12.10 -17.89 7.42
CA SER A 284 13.23 -17.02 7.02
C SER A 284 12.75 -15.84 6.16
N GLN A 285 11.86 -16.07 5.20
CA GLN A 285 11.28 -15.03 4.35
C GLN A 285 10.46 -14.03 5.17
N GLN A 286 9.72 -14.48 6.18
CA GLN A 286 8.96 -13.59 7.06
C GLN A 286 9.89 -12.68 7.86
N ARG A 287 10.99 -13.20 8.40
CA ARG A 287 12.03 -12.40 9.08
C ARG A 287 12.65 -11.36 8.14
N GLN A 288 12.94 -11.76 6.90
CA GLN A 288 13.47 -10.85 5.89
C GLN A 288 12.47 -9.73 5.54
N ALA A 289 11.19 -10.06 5.32
CA ALA A 289 10.14 -9.09 5.01
C ALA A 289 9.96 -8.06 6.14
N THR A 290 9.97 -8.51 7.40
CA THR A 290 9.88 -7.61 8.57
C THR A 290 11.10 -6.70 8.68
N SER A 291 12.32 -7.24 8.48
CA SER A 291 13.56 -6.45 8.49
C SER A 291 13.57 -5.39 7.37
N GLN A 292 13.20 -5.77 6.15
CA GLN A 292 13.06 -4.86 5.02
C GLN A 292 12.00 -3.78 5.29
N THR A 293 10.86 -4.15 5.89
CA THR A 293 9.81 -3.19 6.26
C THR A 293 10.33 -2.15 7.24
N LEU A 294 11.13 -2.56 8.22
CA LEU A 294 11.76 -1.64 9.17
C LEU A 294 12.73 -0.68 8.46
N GLN A 295 13.58 -1.19 7.55
CA GLN A 295 14.50 -0.37 6.76
C GLN A 295 13.74 0.67 5.91
N VAL A 296 12.67 0.26 5.23
CA VAL A 296 11.81 1.16 4.43
C VAL A 296 11.16 2.23 5.29
N ARG A 297 10.64 1.88 6.48
CA ARG A 297 10.07 2.86 7.41
C ARG A 297 11.10 3.83 7.98
N GLN A 298 12.32 3.37 8.25
CA GLN A 298 13.43 4.24 8.64
C GLN A 298 13.80 5.21 7.51
N ALA A 299 13.87 4.72 6.26
CA ALA A 299 14.09 5.56 5.09
C ALA A 299 12.96 6.60 4.91
N LEU A 300 11.71 6.23 5.18
CA LEU A 300 10.57 7.15 5.15
C LEU A 300 10.70 8.25 6.21
N ASN A 301 11.05 7.88 7.44
CA ASN A 301 11.18 8.84 8.54
C ASN A 301 12.35 9.80 8.30
N THR A 302 13.49 9.29 7.86
CA THR A 302 14.64 10.12 7.47
C THR A 302 14.30 11.05 6.30
N LEU A 303 13.57 10.57 5.29
CA LEU A 303 13.03 11.42 4.23
C LEU A 303 12.13 12.54 4.80
N ARG A 304 11.21 12.22 5.71
CA ARG A 304 10.32 13.22 6.32
C ARG A 304 11.09 14.27 7.12
N GLU A 305 12.02 13.85 7.98
CA GLU A 305 12.81 14.74 8.83
C GLU A 305 13.79 15.60 8.00
N GLN A 306 14.53 14.98 7.08
CA GLN A 306 15.50 15.67 6.25
C GLN A 306 14.84 16.50 5.13
N SER A 307 13.58 16.20 4.77
CA SER A 307 12.85 16.99 3.78
C SER A 307 12.67 18.46 4.18
N GLN A 308 12.59 18.73 5.49
CA GLN A 308 12.49 20.08 6.03
C GLN A 308 13.76 20.91 5.78
N TRP A 309 14.90 20.25 5.59
CA TRP A 309 16.22 20.86 5.38
C TRP A 309 16.68 20.84 3.91
N LEU A 310 15.89 20.24 3.01
CA LEU A 310 16.18 20.13 1.58
C LEU A 310 16.37 21.48 0.87
N GLY A 311 15.83 22.56 1.44
CA GLY A 311 16.02 23.92 0.90
C GLY A 311 17.45 24.45 1.01
N VAL A 312 18.32 23.81 1.81
CA VAL A 312 19.66 24.34 2.15
C VAL A 312 20.80 23.66 1.38
N SER A 313 20.63 22.43 0.88
CA SER A 313 21.71 21.71 0.18
C SER A 313 21.20 20.71 -0.88
N ASN A 314 21.65 20.89 -2.13
CA ASN A 314 21.35 19.99 -3.25
C ASN A 314 21.94 18.57 -3.05
N MET A 315 23.04 18.44 -2.29
CA MET A 315 23.69 17.13 -2.02
C MET A 315 22.84 16.20 -1.16
N LEU A 316 22.00 16.74 -0.28
CA LEU A 316 21.07 15.95 0.53
C LEU A 316 19.96 15.34 -0.33
N GLY A 317 19.52 16.07 -1.37
CA GLY A 317 18.53 15.58 -2.32
C GLY A 317 19.02 14.37 -3.11
N GLU A 318 20.27 14.37 -3.54
CA GLU A 318 20.90 13.25 -4.25
C GLU A 318 21.11 12.02 -3.35
N ALA A 319 21.63 12.22 -2.13
CA ALA A 319 21.85 11.14 -1.17
C ALA A 319 20.54 10.45 -0.75
N LEU A 320 19.47 11.21 -0.51
CA LEU A 320 18.14 10.67 -0.18
C LEU A 320 17.55 9.87 -1.36
N ARG A 321 17.72 10.36 -2.60
CA ARG A 321 17.25 9.68 -3.80
C ARG A 321 18.02 8.37 -4.06
N ALA A 322 19.33 8.36 -3.78
CA ALA A 322 20.15 7.14 -3.83
C ALA A 322 19.78 6.12 -2.74
N GLN A 323 19.41 6.58 -1.53
CA GLN A 323 18.88 5.69 -0.49
C GLN A 323 17.54 5.07 -0.91
N VAL A 324 16.64 5.84 -1.53
CA VAL A 324 15.37 5.33 -2.07
C VAL A 324 15.60 4.34 -3.21
N ALA A 325 16.58 4.58 -4.08
CA ALA A 325 16.92 3.68 -5.18
C ALA A 325 17.46 2.32 -4.71
N ARG A 326 18.01 2.25 -3.49
CA ARG A 326 18.53 1.01 -2.87
C ARG A 326 17.45 0.21 -2.13
N LEU A 327 16.21 0.67 -2.10
CA LEU A 327 15.12 -0.04 -1.42
C LEU A 327 14.79 -1.37 -2.14
N PRO A 328 14.30 -2.38 -1.40
CA PRO A 328 13.93 -3.67 -1.98
C PRO A 328 12.87 -3.53 -3.07
N GLU A 329 12.89 -4.44 -4.05
CA GLU A 329 11.84 -4.53 -5.06
C GLU A 329 10.49 -4.90 -4.45
N MET A 330 9.40 -4.47 -5.11
CA MET A 330 8.04 -4.79 -4.63
C MET A 330 7.79 -6.31 -4.67
N PRO A 331 7.32 -6.92 -3.56
CA PRO A 331 7.02 -8.34 -3.51
C PRO A 331 5.87 -8.70 -4.48
N LYS A 332 5.94 -9.87 -5.12
CA LYS A 332 4.92 -10.35 -6.06
C LYS A 332 3.86 -11.21 -5.33
N PRO A 333 2.64 -10.72 -5.06
CA PRO A 333 1.65 -11.43 -4.23
C PRO A 333 1.08 -12.70 -4.88
N GLN A 334 1.12 -12.82 -6.20
CA GLN A 334 0.47 -13.92 -6.95
C GLN A 334 1.08 -15.30 -6.64
N GLN A 335 2.37 -15.37 -6.35
CA GLN A 335 3.06 -16.64 -6.09
C GLN A 335 2.58 -17.30 -4.79
N LEU A 336 2.33 -16.50 -3.74
CA LEU A 336 1.84 -16.99 -2.45
C LEU A 336 0.40 -17.52 -2.53
N ASP A 337 -0.45 -16.88 -3.34
CA ASP A 337 -1.84 -17.32 -3.55
C ASP A 337 -1.90 -18.67 -4.27
N THR A 338 -1.05 -18.87 -5.28
CA THR A 338 -0.95 -20.16 -5.96
C THR A 338 -0.45 -21.26 -5.04
N GLU A 339 0.51 -20.97 -4.16
CA GLU A 339 1.07 -21.94 -3.22
C GLU A 339 0.04 -22.35 -2.15
N MET A 340 -0.71 -21.39 -1.60
CA MET A 340 -1.81 -21.69 -0.67
C MET A 340 -2.89 -22.57 -1.31
N ALA A 341 -3.20 -22.36 -2.59
CA ALA A 341 -4.14 -23.20 -3.31
C ALA A 341 -3.61 -24.64 -3.48
N GLN A 342 -2.33 -24.79 -3.86
CA GLN A 342 -1.68 -26.11 -3.95
C GLN A 342 -1.68 -26.85 -2.61
N LEU A 343 -1.38 -26.18 -1.50
CA LEU A 343 -1.42 -26.76 -0.17
C LEU A 343 -2.81 -27.26 0.22
N ARG A 344 -3.87 -26.52 -0.10
CA ARG A 344 -5.26 -26.97 0.13
C ARG A 344 -5.61 -28.21 -0.69
N VAL A 345 -5.13 -28.31 -1.92
CA VAL A 345 -5.30 -29.52 -2.76
C VAL A 345 -4.55 -30.71 -2.16
N HIS A 346 -3.29 -30.52 -1.72
CA HIS A 346 -2.54 -31.56 -1.03
C HIS A 346 -3.23 -32.04 0.24
N ARG A 347 -3.80 -31.11 1.02
CA ARG A 347 -4.60 -31.43 2.20
C ARG A 347 -5.80 -32.33 1.86
N MET A 348 -6.59 -31.97 0.83
CA MET A 348 -7.70 -32.81 0.38
C MET A 348 -7.26 -34.21 -0.05
N ARG A 349 -6.10 -34.31 -0.74
CA ARG A 349 -5.51 -35.60 -1.12
C ARG A 349 -5.14 -36.44 0.10
N TYR A 350 -4.55 -35.84 1.14
CA TYR A 350 -4.21 -36.55 2.38
C TYR A 350 -5.44 -36.98 3.17
N GLU A 351 -6.48 -36.15 3.23
CA GLU A 351 -7.79 -36.52 3.82
C GLU A 351 -8.42 -37.70 3.06
N GLU A 352 -8.34 -37.72 1.73
CA GLU A 352 -8.82 -38.84 0.92
C GLU A 352 -8.04 -40.14 1.19
N LEU A 353 -6.71 -40.07 1.29
CA LEU A 353 -5.87 -41.23 1.65
C LEU A 353 -6.19 -41.76 3.05
N LEU A 354 -6.44 -40.86 4.01
CA LEU A 354 -6.85 -41.23 5.37
C LEU A 354 -8.21 -41.95 5.37
N ASN A 355 -9.17 -41.47 4.56
CA ASN A 355 -10.49 -42.09 4.40
C ASN A 355 -10.44 -43.44 3.67
N LYS A 356 -9.40 -43.70 2.86
CA LYS A 356 -9.19 -44.99 2.17
C LYS A 356 -8.58 -46.08 3.06
N GLN A 357 -8.03 -45.76 4.23
CA GLN A 357 -7.47 -46.75 5.16
C GLN A 357 -8.36 -47.96 5.50
N PRO A 358 -9.67 -47.81 5.81
CA PRO A 358 -10.53 -48.96 6.08
C PRO A 358 -10.71 -49.90 4.88
N GLN A 359 -10.57 -49.40 3.65
CA GLN A 359 -10.62 -50.21 2.43
C GLN A 359 -9.30 -50.96 2.21
N LEU A 360 -8.15 -50.34 2.55
CA LEU A 360 -6.83 -50.96 2.48
C LEU A 360 -6.67 -52.14 3.46
N ARG A 361 -7.40 -52.16 4.57
CA ARG A 361 -7.46 -53.34 5.47
C ARG A 361 -8.12 -54.57 4.85
N GLN A 362 -8.82 -54.43 3.74
CA GLN A 362 -9.51 -55.54 3.04
C GLN A 362 -8.68 -56.12 1.89
N ILE A 363 -7.41 -55.73 1.74
CA ILE A 363 -6.50 -56.29 0.72
C ILE A 363 -6.42 -57.81 0.89
N ARG A 364 -6.59 -58.54 -0.21
CA ARG A 364 -6.45 -60.01 -0.28
C ARG A 364 -5.22 -60.38 -1.10
N GLN A 365 -4.77 -61.63 -0.95
CA GLN A 365 -3.70 -62.17 -1.78
C GLN A 365 -4.18 -62.28 -3.25
N ALA A 366 -3.24 -62.32 -4.21
CA ALA A 366 -3.52 -62.44 -5.64
C ALA A 366 -4.38 -63.67 -6.01
N ASN A 367 -4.39 -64.69 -5.15
CA ASN A 367 -5.18 -65.92 -5.31
C ASN A 367 -6.58 -65.84 -4.67
N GLY A 368 -6.98 -64.68 -4.13
CA GLY A 368 -8.27 -64.46 -3.45
C GLY A 368 -8.35 -64.92 -1.99
N GLN A 369 -7.28 -65.53 -1.46
CA GLN A 369 -7.19 -65.98 -0.06
C GLN A 369 -6.93 -64.82 0.92
N PRO A 370 -7.39 -64.94 2.18
CA PRO A 370 -7.06 -63.98 3.24
C PRO A 370 -5.54 -63.98 3.53
N LEU A 371 -5.03 -62.83 3.96
CA LEU A 371 -3.63 -62.64 4.34
C LEU A 371 -3.24 -63.55 5.53
N THR A 372 -1.98 -63.99 5.57
CA THR A 372 -1.45 -64.73 6.72
C THR A 372 -1.34 -63.83 7.96
N ALA A 373 -1.22 -64.42 9.15
CA ALA A 373 -1.13 -63.65 10.40
C ALA A 373 0.08 -62.69 10.42
N GLU A 374 1.23 -63.11 9.89
CA GLU A 374 2.43 -62.27 9.76
C GLU A 374 2.22 -61.12 8.74
N GLN A 375 1.61 -61.41 7.59
CA GLN A 375 1.30 -60.40 6.58
C GLN A 375 0.28 -59.36 7.09
N ASN A 376 -0.71 -59.78 7.89
CA ASN A 376 -1.66 -58.87 8.52
C ASN A 376 -0.99 -57.98 9.58
N GLN A 377 -0.04 -58.51 10.36
CA GLN A 377 0.73 -57.70 11.31
C GLN A 377 1.57 -56.64 10.61
N ILE A 378 2.23 -57.00 9.50
CA ILE A 378 3.01 -56.06 8.68
C ILE A 378 2.10 -54.97 8.09
N LEU A 379 0.96 -55.35 7.51
CA LEU A 379 0.00 -54.40 6.94
C LEU A 379 -0.58 -53.46 8.01
N ASP A 380 -0.93 -53.98 9.19
CA ASP A 380 -1.44 -53.14 10.28
C ASP A 380 -0.37 -52.18 10.82
N ALA A 381 0.88 -52.61 10.92
CA ALA A 381 2.00 -51.73 11.28
C ALA A 381 2.18 -50.61 10.24
N GLN A 382 2.17 -50.95 8.95
CA GLN A 382 2.28 -49.96 7.87
C GLN A 382 1.13 -48.96 7.88
N LEU A 383 -0.12 -49.41 8.07
CA LEU A 383 -1.29 -48.52 8.08
C LEU A 383 -1.29 -47.60 9.32
N ARG A 384 -0.74 -48.06 10.46
CA ARG A 384 -0.50 -47.20 11.62
C ARG A 384 0.52 -46.12 11.30
N THR A 385 1.68 -46.47 10.75
CA THR A 385 2.71 -45.50 10.32
C THR A 385 2.16 -44.53 9.28
N GLN A 386 1.38 -45.02 8.31
CA GLN A 386 0.70 -44.20 7.31
C GLN A 386 -0.25 -43.19 7.97
N ARG A 387 -1.01 -43.61 8.98
CA ARG A 387 -1.96 -42.76 9.69
C ARG A 387 -1.24 -41.65 10.46
N GLU A 388 -0.13 -41.98 11.10
CA GLU A 388 0.71 -41.02 11.84
C GLU A 388 1.36 -40.00 10.90
N LEU A 389 1.90 -40.46 9.75
CA LEU A 389 2.44 -39.60 8.70
C LEU A 389 1.38 -38.67 8.12
N LEU A 390 0.20 -39.20 7.75
CA LEU A 390 -0.91 -38.40 7.22
C LEU A 390 -1.41 -37.37 8.23
N ASN A 391 -1.59 -37.74 9.50
CA ASN A 391 -1.97 -36.79 10.55
C ASN A 391 -0.92 -35.68 10.75
N SER A 392 0.36 -36.04 10.68
CA SER A 392 1.47 -35.07 10.79
C SER A 392 1.51 -34.12 9.59
N LEU A 393 1.30 -34.62 8.37
CA LEU A 393 1.19 -33.83 7.14
C LEU A 393 -0.01 -32.87 7.17
N LEU A 394 -1.16 -33.33 7.68
CA LEU A 394 -2.36 -32.51 7.83
C LEU A 394 -2.14 -31.37 8.85
N GLN A 395 -1.62 -31.70 10.04
CA GLN A 395 -1.33 -30.71 11.08
C GLN A 395 -0.23 -29.72 10.65
N GLY A 396 0.83 -30.21 10.01
CA GLY A 396 1.87 -29.39 9.41
C GLY A 396 1.30 -28.52 8.27
N GLY A 397 0.30 -29.02 7.54
CA GLY A 397 -0.33 -28.32 6.41
C GLY A 397 -1.09 -27.10 6.88
N ASP A 398 -1.90 -27.26 7.92
CA ASP A 398 -2.62 -26.16 8.55
C ASP A 398 -1.66 -25.12 9.16
N THR A 399 -0.56 -25.57 9.76
CA THR A 399 0.48 -24.68 10.30
C THR A 399 1.17 -23.90 9.17
N LEU A 400 1.55 -24.57 8.08
CA LEU A 400 2.19 -23.92 6.94
C LEU A 400 1.26 -22.91 6.25
N ILE A 401 -0.04 -23.21 6.15
CA ILE A 401 -1.05 -22.26 5.65
C ILE A 401 -1.11 -21.01 6.54
N LEU A 402 -1.06 -21.16 7.86
CA LEU A 402 -1.03 -20.03 8.80
C LEU A 402 0.25 -19.19 8.63
N GLU A 403 1.42 -19.82 8.55
CA GLU A 403 2.70 -19.11 8.37
C GLU A 403 2.78 -18.41 7.01
N LEU A 404 2.29 -19.03 5.93
CA LEU A 404 2.16 -18.36 4.62
C LEU A 404 1.19 -17.18 4.67
N THR A 405 0.12 -17.28 5.45
CA THR A 405 -0.82 -16.16 5.65
C THR A 405 -0.12 -15.00 6.38
N LYS A 406 0.69 -15.28 7.41
CA LYS A 406 1.51 -14.26 8.08
C LYS A 406 2.53 -13.64 7.13
N LEU A 407 3.21 -14.44 6.32
CA LEU A 407 4.14 -13.96 5.28
C LEU A 407 3.44 -13.05 4.26
N LYS A 408 2.21 -13.40 3.85
CA LYS A 408 1.40 -12.54 2.98
C LYS A 408 1.10 -11.19 3.64
N VAL A 409 0.76 -11.18 4.92
CA VAL A 409 0.53 -9.94 5.68
C VAL A 409 1.81 -9.12 5.78
N SER A 410 2.97 -9.72 6.10
CA SER A 410 4.24 -8.99 6.17
C SER A 410 4.66 -8.42 4.81
N ASN A 411 4.45 -9.16 3.71
CA ASN A 411 4.73 -8.67 2.36
C ASN A 411 3.78 -7.53 1.96
N SER A 412 2.51 -7.58 2.38
CA SER A 412 1.57 -6.48 2.19
C SER A 412 2.00 -5.22 2.96
N GLN A 413 2.49 -5.38 4.19
CA GLN A 413 3.02 -4.25 4.97
C GLN A 413 4.26 -3.63 4.33
N LEU A 414 5.15 -4.46 3.77
CA LEU A 414 6.29 -4.01 2.99
C LEU A 414 5.84 -3.23 1.74
N GLU A 415 4.85 -3.76 1.00
CA GLU A 415 4.27 -3.12 -0.18
C GLU A 415 3.69 -1.74 0.17
N ASP A 416 2.92 -1.64 1.25
CA ASP A 416 2.34 -0.37 1.70
C ASP A 416 3.42 0.64 2.10
N ALA A 417 4.46 0.20 2.83
CA ALA A 417 5.58 1.06 3.21
C ALA A 417 6.36 1.56 1.98
N LEU A 418 6.58 0.71 0.97
CA LEU A 418 7.22 1.11 -0.29
C LEU A 418 6.37 2.11 -1.08
N LYS A 419 5.04 1.93 -1.14
CA LYS A 419 4.13 2.89 -1.76
C LYS A 419 4.18 4.24 -1.04
N GLU A 420 4.20 4.25 0.29
CA GLU A 420 4.27 5.47 1.09
C GLU A 420 5.60 6.21 0.88
N VAL A 421 6.72 5.50 0.80
CA VAL A 421 8.02 6.09 0.43
C VAL A 421 7.99 6.66 -0.98
N ASN A 422 7.40 5.96 -1.95
CA ASN A 422 7.31 6.47 -3.31
C ASN A 422 6.46 7.75 -3.39
N GLU A 423 5.33 7.79 -2.68
CA GLU A 423 4.49 8.98 -2.57
C GLU A 423 5.23 10.15 -1.88
N ALA A 424 5.92 9.88 -0.76
CA ALA A 424 6.72 10.87 -0.06
C ALA A 424 7.88 11.41 -0.94
N THR A 425 8.54 10.53 -1.69
CA THR A 425 9.60 10.90 -2.64
C THR A 425 9.03 11.82 -3.71
N HIS A 426 7.86 11.50 -4.29
CA HIS A 426 7.18 12.37 -5.24
C HIS A 426 6.69 13.68 -4.62
N ARG A 427 6.39 13.74 -3.32
CA ARG A 427 5.91 14.96 -2.67
C ARG A 427 7.04 15.91 -2.29
N TYR A 428 8.08 15.38 -1.64
CA TYR A 428 9.15 16.18 -1.05
C TYR A 428 10.35 16.35 -1.97
N LEU A 429 10.67 15.30 -2.74
CA LEU A 429 11.85 15.26 -3.59
C LEU A 429 11.53 15.65 -5.04
N PHE A 430 10.31 16.10 -5.35
CA PHE A 430 9.99 16.59 -6.68
C PHE A 430 10.76 17.86 -6.99
N TRP A 431 10.70 18.90 -6.14
CA TRP A 431 11.30 20.20 -6.43
C TRP A 431 12.81 20.31 -6.14
N THR A 432 13.51 19.21 -5.88
CA THR A 432 14.96 19.24 -5.61
C THR A 432 15.76 18.91 -6.85
N ALA A 433 16.84 19.66 -7.08
CA ALA A 433 17.75 19.41 -8.19
C ALA A 433 18.25 17.96 -8.13
N ASP A 434 18.17 17.26 -9.25
CA ASP A 434 18.47 15.84 -9.38
C ASP A 434 19.82 15.58 -10.03
N VAL A 435 20.34 16.56 -10.77
CA VAL A 435 21.63 16.47 -11.44
C VAL A 435 22.37 17.80 -11.28
N SER A 436 23.70 17.75 -11.24
CA SER A 436 24.53 18.96 -11.23
C SER A 436 24.19 19.90 -12.40
N PRO A 437 24.23 21.23 -12.19
CA PRO A 437 24.05 22.20 -13.26
C PRO A 437 25.02 21.97 -14.42
N LEU A 438 24.65 22.40 -15.63
CA LEU A 438 25.47 22.21 -16.82
C LEU A 438 26.84 22.90 -16.66
N SER A 439 27.88 22.12 -16.42
CA SER A 439 29.27 22.59 -16.35
C SER A 439 29.88 22.66 -17.76
N LEU A 440 30.96 23.43 -17.91
CA LEU A 440 31.77 23.44 -19.13
C LEU A 440 32.42 22.09 -19.45
N SER A 441 32.48 21.14 -18.49
CA SER A 441 32.99 19.78 -18.69
C SER A 441 31.96 18.81 -19.29
N TRP A 442 30.68 19.17 -19.32
CA TRP A 442 29.59 18.27 -19.75
C TRP A 442 29.81 17.59 -21.12
N PRO A 443 30.34 18.26 -22.17
CA PRO A 443 30.61 17.58 -23.45
C PRO A 443 31.67 16.48 -23.34
N VAL A 444 32.64 16.62 -22.43
CA VAL A 444 33.69 15.62 -22.19
C VAL A 444 33.10 14.42 -21.44
N ASP A 445 32.30 14.69 -20.40
CA ASP A 445 31.59 13.66 -19.63
C ASP A 445 30.68 12.83 -20.55
N LEU A 446 29.99 13.51 -21.47
CA LEU A 446 29.13 12.86 -22.47
C LEU A 446 29.90 11.91 -23.40
N VAL A 447 31.07 12.31 -23.90
CA VAL A 447 31.88 11.46 -24.78
C VAL A 447 32.46 10.27 -24.00
N GLN A 448 32.84 10.47 -22.73
CA GLN A 448 33.31 9.39 -21.86
C GLN A 448 32.20 8.37 -21.58
N ASP A 449 31.00 8.84 -21.25
CA ASP A 449 29.84 7.99 -20.98
C ASP A 449 29.37 7.26 -22.24
N LEU A 450 29.39 7.91 -23.40
CA LEU A 450 29.06 7.27 -24.68
C LEU A 450 30.09 6.20 -25.04
N ARG A 451 31.38 6.44 -24.76
CA ARG A 451 32.44 5.43 -24.92
C ARG A 451 32.27 4.27 -23.94
N ARG A 452 31.93 4.54 -22.68
CA ARG A 452 31.66 3.54 -21.64
C ARG A 452 30.49 2.65 -22.05
N LEU A 453 29.41 3.25 -22.56
CA LEU A 453 28.22 2.54 -23.02
C LEU A 453 28.50 1.65 -24.24
N ILE A 454 29.38 2.06 -25.15
CA ILE A 454 29.81 1.24 -26.30
C ILE A 454 30.76 0.11 -25.85
N SER A 455 31.57 0.35 -24.81
CA SER A 455 32.52 -0.64 -24.26
C SER A 455 31.87 -1.73 -23.39
N LEU A 456 30.64 -1.50 -22.93
CA LEU A 456 29.89 -2.33 -21.98
C LEU A 456 29.28 -3.58 -22.63
N ASP A 457 30.00 -4.30 -23.50
CA ASP A 457 29.56 -5.56 -24.12
C ASP A 457 28.07 -5.55 -24.60
N THR A 458 27.59 -4.38 -24.99
CA THR A 458 26.19 -3.97 -25.12
C THR A 458 25.49 -4.83 -26.18
N PHE A 459 26.21 -5.01 -27.28
CA PHE A 459 25.82 -5.85 -28.41
C PHE A 459 25.87 -7.34 -28.09
N ASN A 460 26.79 -7.78 -27.23
CA ASN A 460 26.89 -9.18 -26.81
C ASN A 460 25.73 -9.55 -25.86
N GLN A 461 25.41 -8.67 -24.90
CA GLN A 461 24.26 -8.84 -24.00
C GLN A 461 22.93 -8.80 -24.75
N LEU A 462 22.75 -7.84 -25.65
CA LEU A 462 21.57 -7.77 -26.52
C LEU A 462 21.43 -8.98 -27.44
N GLY A 463 22.54 -9.46 -28.01
CA GLY A 463 22.57 -10.66 -28.84
C GLY A 463 22.12 -11.90 -28.07
N LYS A 464 22.68 -12.12 -26.88
CA LYS A 464 22.32 -13.25 -26.02
C LYS A 464 20.88 -13.15 -25.48
N ALA A 465 20.42 -11.96 -25.10
CA ALA A 465 19.03 -11.73 -24.70
C ALA A 465 18.04 -11.99 -25.85
N SER A 466 18.39 -11.58 -27.07
CA SER A 466 17.58 -11.87 -28.26
C SER A 466 17.50 -13.38 -28.56
N ILE A 467 18.61 -14.11 -28.39
CA ILE A 467 18.63 -15.57 -28.53
C ILE A 467 17.76 -16.22 -27.44
N MET A 468 17.84 -15.75 -26.20
CA MET A 468 17.01 -16.23 -25.09
C MET A 468 15.52 -15.97 -25.35
N MET A 469 15.17 -14.77 -25.84
CA MET A 469 13.81 -14.42 -26.24
C MET A 469 13.28 -15.34 -27.36
N LEU A 470 14.14 -15.76 -28.29
CA LEU A 470 13.77 -16.68 -29.37
C LEU A 470 13.74 -18.15 -28.94
N THR A 471 14.29 -18.50 -27.76
CA THR A 471 14.39 -19.89 -27.28
C THR A 471 13.40 -20.21 -26.16
N SER A 472 12.96 -19.21 -25.38
CA SER A 472 12.01 -19.41 -24.28
C SER A 472 10.59 -19.68 -24.78
N LYS A 473 9.92 -20.67 -24.18
CA LYS A 473 8.54 -21.06 -24.54
C LYS A 473 7.52 -19.95 -24.28
N GLU A 474 7.75 -19.11 -23.27
CA GLU A 474 6.81 -18.07 -22.86
C GLU A 474 6.83 -16.84 -23.78
N THR A 475 7.97 -16.55 -24.42
CA THR A 475 8.14 -15.37 -25.30
C THR A 475 7.93 -15.66 -26.77
N LEU A 476 8.06 -16.93 -27.19
CA LEU A 476 7.95 -17.34 -28.59
C LEU A 476 6.51 -17.27 -29.14
N LEU A 477 5.52 -17.71 -28.35
CA LEU A 477 4.10 -17.66 -28.74
C LEU A 477 3.60 -16.21 -28.97
N PRO A 478 3.83 -15.25 -28.05
CA PRO A 478 3.48 -13.85 -28.28
C PRO A 478 4.18 -13.24 -29.50
N LEU A 479 5.47 -13.51 -29.68
CA LEU A 479 6.25 -12.97 -30.80
C LEU A 479 5.71 -13.47 -32.15
N PHE A 480 5.46 -14.77 -32.27
CA PHE A 480 4.89 -15.35 -33.49
C PHE A 480 3.47 -14.82 -33.75
N GLY A 481 2.65 -14.70 -32.70
CA GLY A 481 1.33 -14.07 -32.76
C GLY A 481 1.39 -12.63 -33.27
N ALA A 482 2.32 -11.82 -32.76
CA ALA A 482 2.51 -10.44 -33.20
C ALA A 482 3.01 -10.34 -34.65
N LEU A 483 3.96 -11.20 -35.07
CA LEU A 483 4.43 -11.27 -36.45
C LEU A 483 3.32 -11.69 -37.42
N ALA A 484 2.52 -12.69 -37.06
CA ALA A 484 1.35 -13.11 -37.83
C ALA A 484 0.33 -11.96 -37.95
N LEU A 485 0.10 -11.22 -36.87
CA LEU A 485 -0.80 -10.07 -36.84
C LEU A 485 -0.28 -8.92 -37.73
N VAL A 486 1.03 -8.67 -37.75
CA VAL A 486 1.66 -7.70 -38.68
C VAL A 486 1.54 -8.18 -40.13
N GLY A 487 1.79 -9.46 -40.42
CA GLY A 487 1.59 -10.04 -41.74
C GLY A 487 0.14 -9.90 -42.24
N PHE A 488 -0.82 -10.23 -41.37
CA PHE A 488 -2.25 -10.05 -41.65
C PHE A 488 -2.64 -8.58 -41.83
N SER A 489 -2.04 -7.67 -41.07
CA SER A 489 -2.23 -6.22 -41.24
C SER A 489 -1.78 -5.75 -42.62
N LEU A 490 -0.59 -6.14 -43.06
CA LEU A 490 -0.06 -5.76 -44.37
C LEU A 490 -0.97 -6.25 -45.50
N TYR A 491 -1.49 -7.47 -45.40
CA TYR A 491 -2.46 -8.01 -46.34
C TYR A 491 -3.80 -7.23 -46.31
N SER A 492 -4.34 -6.97 -45.13
CA SER A 492 -5.64 -6.28 -44.95
C SER A 492 -5.60 -4.78 -45.26
N ARG A 493 -4.43 -4.14 -45.39
CA ARG A 493 -4.29 -2.72 -45.80
C ARG A 493 -4.99 -2.41 -47.13
N GLN A 494 -4.97 -3.32 -48.10
CA GLN A 494 -5.67 -3.13 -49.37
C GLN A 494 -7.19 -3.10 -49.17
N HIS A 495 -7.71 -4.01 -48.34
CA HIS A 495 -9.12 -4.06 -48.00
C HIS A 495 -9.56 -2.80 -47.23
N PHE A 496 -8.73 -2.33 -46.29
CA PHE A 496 -8.98 -1.10 -45.55
C PHE A 496 -9.02 0.13 -46.48
N ASN A 497 -8.07 0.27 -47.40
CA ASN A 497 -8.07 1.37 -48.36
C ASN A 497 -9.33 1.35 -49.27
N ARG A 498 -9.73 0.16 -49.74
CA ARG A 498 -11.00 -0.01 -50.49
C ARG A 498 -12.23 0.34 -49.64
N PHE A 499 -12.23 -0.03 -48.36
CA PHE A 499 -13.30 0.34 -47.43
C PHE A 499 -13.37 1.86 -47.22
N LEU A 500 -12.24 2.53 -47.05
CA LEU A 500 -12.18 4.00 -46.91
C LEU A 500 -12.72 4.70 -48.16
N GLU A 501 -12.36 4.23 -49.36
CA GLU A 501 -12.85 4.79 -50.63
C GLU A 501 -14.38 4.62 -50.80
N ARG A 502 -14.91 3.42 -50.49
CA ARG A 502 -16.37 3.17 -50.47
C ARG A 502 -17.09 4.01 -49.43
N SER A 503 -16.48 4.22 -48.28
CA SER A 503 -17.05 5.02 -47.20
C SER A 503 -17.08 6.50 -47.60
N ALA A 504 -15.96 7.03 -48.10
CA ALA A 504 -15.81 8.40 -48.55
C ALA A 504 -16.79 8.77 -49.68
N SER A 505 -17.03 7.87 -50.66
CA SER A 505 -17.96 8.13 -51.77
C SER A 505 -19.44 8.18 -51.38
N ARG A 506 -19.79 7.65 -50.21
CA ARG A 506 -21.15 7.70 -49.62
C ARG A 506 -21.35 8.90 -48.70
N VAL A 507 -20.27 9.52 -48.21
CA VAL A 507 -20.36 10.71 -47.35
C VAL A 507 -20.92 11.89 -48.15
N GLY A 508 -21.92 12.58 -47.58
CA GLY A 508 -22.55 13.73 -48.21
C GLY A 508 -23.82 13.41 -49.02
N LYS A 509 -24.09 12.14 -49.34
CA LYS A 509 -25.35 11.71 -49.98
C LYS A 509 -26.39 11.35 -48.92
N VAL A 510 -27.48 12.13 -48.84
CA VAL A 510 -28.45 12.05 -47.72
C VAL A 510 -29.05 10.65 -47.51
N THR A 511 -29.29 9.89 -48.58
CA THR A 511 -29.85 8.54 -48.51
C THR A 511 -28.85 7.44 -48.12
N GLN A 512 -27.54 7.68 -48.30
CA GLN A 512 -26.50 6.67 -48.11
C GLN A 512 -25.59 6.96 -46.90
N ASP A 513 -25.56 8.20 -46.42
CA ASP A 513 -24.73 8.64 -45.29
C ASP A 513 -25.33 8.18 -43.95
N HIS A 514 -24.74 7.13 -43.38
CA HIS A 514 -25.10 6.57 -42.08
C HIS A 514 -24.00 6.87 -41.06
N PHE A 515 -24.39 7.21 -39.83
CA PHE A 515 -23.40 7.40 -38.77
C PHE A 515 -22.58 6.15 -38.47
N SER A 516 -23.15 4.95 -38.64
CA SER A 516 -22.39 3.70 -38.49
C SER A 516 -21.15 3.65 -39.38
N LEU A 517 -21.11 4.37 -40.51
CA LEU A 517 -19.91 4.49 -41.34
C LEU A 517 -18.80 5.26 -40.64
N THR A 518 -19.10 6.33 -39.90
CA THR A 518 -18.08 7.10 -39.17
C THR A 518 -17.50 6.27 -38.02
N LEU A 519 -18.36 5.56 -37.27
CA LEU A 519 -17.94 4.69 -36.18
C LEU A 519 -17.12 3.50 -36.69
N ARG A 520 -17.52 2.90 -37.81
CA ARG A 520 -16.74 1.85 -38.47
C ARG A 520 -15.39 2.37 -38.96
N THR A 521 -15.32 3.56 -39.55
CA THR A 521 -14.05 4.17 -39.95
C THR A 521 -13.13 4.39 -38.74
N VAL A 522 -13.66 4.84 -37.60
CA VAL A 522 -12.89 4.98 -36.35
C VAL A 522 -12.36 3.61 -35.90
N PHE A 523 -13.25 2.62 -35.75
CA PHE A 523 -12.90 1.27 -35.31
C PHE A 523 -11.84 0.61 -36.18
N TRP A 524 -12.04 0.59 -37.51
CA TRP A 524 -11.08 -0.01 -38.44
C TRP A 524 -9.76 0.74 -38.51
N SER A 525 -9.75 2.07 -38.31
CA SER A 525 -8.50 2.85 -38.27
C SER A 525 -7.66 2.52 -37.03
N ILE A 526 -8.31 2.32 -35.87
CA ILE A 526 -7.64 1.90 -34.63
C ILE A 526 -7.08 0.48 -34.78
N LEU A 527 -7.87 -0.43 -35.34
CA LEU A 527 -7.49 -1.83 -35.56
C LEU A 527 -6.33 -1.95 -36.57
N VAL A 528 -6.31 -1.15 -37.64
CA VAL A 528 -5.19 -1.15 -38.61
C VAL A 528 -3.92 -0.52 -38.03
N ALA A 529 -4.03 0.31 -37.00
CA ALA A 529 -2.91 0.99 -36.34
C ALA A 529 -2.25 0.17 -35.21
N SER A 530 -2.92 -0.82 -34.62
CA SER A 530 -2.40 -1.66 -33.53
C SER A 530 -1.23 -2.62 -33.85
N PRO A 531 -1.03 -3.13 -35.08
CA PRO A 531 -0.08 -4.20 -35.35
C PRO A 531 1.39 -3.90 -35.01
N LEU A 532 1.87 -2.70 -35.36
CA LEU A 532 3.23 -2.27 -35.03
C LEU A 532 3.42 -2.06 -33.51
N PRO A 533 2.51 -1.36 -32.79
CA PRO A 533 2.56 -1.30 -31.33
C PRO A 533 2.53 -2.65 -30.64
N VAL A 534 1.73 -3.61 -31.14
CA VAL A 534 1.67 -4.97 -30.58
C VAL A 534 3.01 -5.69 -30.76
N LEU A 535 3.61 -5.60 -31.94
CA LEU A 535 4.96 -6.13 -32.16
C LEU A 535 5.99 -5.47 -31.23
N TRP A 536 5.95 -4.15 -31.13
CA TRP A 536 6.82 -3.38 -30.23
C TRP A 536 6.65 -3.82 -28.77
N ALA A 537 5.41 -4.00 -28.31
CA ALA A 537 5.10 -4.47 -26.97
C ALA A 537 5.65 -5.88 -26.71
N THR A 538 5.49 -6.80 -27.67
CA THR A 538 6.03 -8.17 -27.52
C THR A 538 7.55 -8.22 -27.50
N LEU A 539 8.23 -7.32 -28.23
CA LEU A 539 9.69 -7.17 -28.16
C LEU A 539 10.11 -6.65 -26.78
N GLY A 540 9.41 -5.66 -26.24
CA GLY A 540 9.70 -5.13 -24.91
C GLY A 540 9.52 -6.17 -23.81
N TYR A 541 8.40 -6.89 -23.83
CA TYR A 541 8.12 -7.97 -22.88
C TYR A 541 9.16 -9.10 -22.95
N GLY A 542 9.56 -9.51 -24.15
CA GLY A 542 10.58 -10.55 -24.31
C GLY A 542 11.97 -10.15 -23.83
N LEU A 543 12.31 -8.86 -23.89
CA LEU A 543 13.55 -8.33 -23.34
C LEU A 543 13.51 -8.19 -21.80
N GLN A 544 12.35 -7.89 -21.22
CA GLN A 544 12.16 -7.83 -19.76
C GLN A 544 12.35 -9.19 -19.08
N GLU A 545 11.93 -10.28 -19.73
CA GLU A 545 12.07 -11.63 -19.20
C GLU A 545 13.52 -12.16 -19.22
N ALA A 546 14.42 -11.46 -19.93
CA ALA A 546 15.84 -11.78 -20.02
C ALA A 546 16.62 -11.29 -18.79
N TRP A 547 16.20 -11.73 -17.60
CA TRP A 547 16.76 -11.34 -16.29
C TRP A 547 18.30 -11.43 -16.15
N PRO A 548 19.04 -12.32 -16.86
CA PRO A 548 20.50 -12.34 -16.76
C PRO A 548 21.21 -11.14 -17.40
N TYR A 549 20.50 -10.31 -18.18
CA TYR A 549 21.07 -9.20 -18.94
C TYR A 549 20.39 -7.87 -18.54
N PRO A 550 20.91 -7.14 -17.53
CA PRO A 550 20.30 -5.92 -17.00
C PRO A 550 20.03 -4.84 -18.06
N LEU A 551 20.93 -4.73 -19.04
CA LEU A 551 20.78 -3.83 -20.17
C LEU A 551 19.60 -4.18 -21.06
N ALA A 552 19.37 -5.49 -21.31
CA ALA A 552 18.25 -5.94 -22.12
C ALA A 552 16.93 -5.65 -21.40
N VAL A 553 16.86 -5.87 -20.09
CA VAL A 553 15.71 -5.55 -19.26
C VAL A 553 15.40 -4.04 -19.31
N ALA A 554 16.40 -3.18 -19.13
CA ALA A 554 16.23 -1.73 -19.21
C ALA A 554 15.75 -1.25 -20.60
N ILE A 555 16.23 -1.88 -21.68
CA ILE A 555 15.72 -1.62 -23.03
C ILE A 555 14.28 -2.12 -23.17
N GLY A 556 13.95 -3.28 -22.61
CA GLY A 556 12.60 -3.82 -22.56
C GLY A 556 11.60 -2.86 -21.87
N ASP A 557 12.01 -2.26 -20.75
CA ASP A 557 11.22 -1.23 -20.06
C ASP A 557 10.99 0.02 -20.91
N GLY A 558 12.04 0.52 -21.58
CA GLY A 558 11.92 1.65 -22.49
C GLY A 558 11.01 1.34 -23.69
N VAL A 559 11.08 0.14 -24.24
CA VAL A 559 10.25 -0.32 -25.36
C VAL A 559 8.78 -0.44 -24.94
N THR A 560 8.48 -1.09 -23.82
CA THR A 560 7.11 -1.25 -23.33
C THR A 560 6.45 0.09 -22.99
N ALA A 561 7.19 1.00 -22.34
CA ALA A 561 6.69 2.34 -21.98
C ALA A 561 6.36 3.21 -23.20
N THR A 562 7.02 3.01 -24.34
CA THR A 562 6.78 3.79 -25.57
C THR A 562 5.64 3.26 -26.45
N VAL A 563 5.07 2.09 -26.12
CA VAL A 563 3.96 1.47 -26.88
C VAL A 563 2.74 2.39 -27.01
N PRO A 564 2.21 3.02 -25.94
CA PRO A 564 1.01 3.86 -26.06
C PRO A 564 1.26 5.07 -26.96
N LEU A 565 2.45 5.68 -26.85
CA LEU A 565 2.85 6.82 -27.67
C LEU A 565 2.90 6.44 -29.15
N LEU A 566 3.57 5.33 -29.48
CA LEU A 566 3.64 4.81 -30.84
C LEU A 566 2.24 4.51 -31.38
N TRP A 567 1.35 3.92 -30.58
CA TRP A 567 -0.02 3.63 -30.99
C TRP A 567 -0.84 4.88 -31.29
N VAL A 568 -0.78 5.91 -30.44
CA VAL A 568 -1.47 7.20 -30.67
C VAL A 568 -0.99 7.84 -31.97
N VAL A 569 0.33 7.88 -32.19
CA VAL A 569 0.92 8.43 -33.42
C VAL A 569 0.45 7.64 -34.66
N MET A 570 0.37 6.31 -34.58
CA MET A 570 -0.14 5.44 -35.65
C MET A 570 -1.63 5.66 -35.93
N ILE A 571 -2.46 5.84 -34.90
CA ILE A 571 -3.89 6.15 -35.04
C ILE A 571 -4.07 7.49 -35.75
N CYS A 572 -3.32 8.52 -35.33
CA CYS A 572 -3.35 9.83 -35.97
C CYS A 572 -3.01 9.74 -37.46
N ALA A 573 -2.03 8.91 -37.83
CA ALA A 573 -1.69 8.66 -39.23
C ALA A 573 -2.78 7.91 -40.01
N ALA A 574 -3.46 6.95 -39.37
CA ALA A 574 -4.60 6.26 -39.98
C ALA A 574 -5.77 7.24 -40.24
N PHE A 575 -6.06 8.15 -39.30
CA PHE A 575 -7.09 9.17 -39.46
C PHE A 575 -6.75 10.26 -40.50
N ALA A 576 -5.47 10.58 -40.66
CA ALA A 576 -4.97 11.61 -41.56
C ALA A 576 -4.84 11.18 -43.04
N ARG A 577 -5.17 9.92 -43.37
CA ARG A 577 -5.15 9.44 -44.77
C ARG A 577 -6.09 10.27 -45.68
N PRO A 578 -5.84 10.34 -47.00
CA PRO A 578 -6.61 11.16 -47.93
C PRO A 578 -8.13 10.89 -47.94
N ASN A 579 -8.53 9.64 -47.73
CA ASN A 579 -9.93 9.21 -47.59
C ASN A 579 -10.27 8.81 -46.13
N GLY A 580 -9.45 9.25 -45.18
CA GLY A 580 -9.58 8.95 -43.75
C GLY A 580 -10.59 9.84 -43.04
N LEU A 581 -10.63 9.71 -41.72
CA LEU A 581 -11.58 10.40 -40.85
C LEU A 581 -11.47 11.93 -40.95
N PHE A 582 -10.26 12.49 -40.92
CA PHE A 582 -10.08 13.95 -40.89
C PHE A 582 -10.51 14.63 -42.19
N VAL A 583 -10.15 14.04 -43.34
CA VAL A 583 -10.42 14.64 -44.65
C VAL A 583 -11.85 14.32 -45.13
N ALA A 584 -12.20 13.04 -45.24
CA ALA A 584 -13.48 12.64 -45.83
C ALA A 584 -14.65 12.78 -44.87
N HIS A 585 -14.42 12.54 -43.57
CA HIS A 585 -15.51 12.49 -42.59
C HIS A 585 -15.72 13.81 -41.85
N PHE A 586 -14.67 14.51 -41.44
CA PHE A 586 -14.76 15.81 -40.75
C PHE A 586 -14.68 17.01 -41.72
N GLY A 587 -14.25 16.78 -42.97
CA GLY A 587 -14.17 17.84 -43.98
C GLY A 587 -12.99 18.79 -43.77
N TRP A 588 -11.94 18.37 -43.05
CA TRP A 588 -10.75 19.21 -42.88
C TRP A 588 -9.99 19.34 -44.21
N PRO A 589 -9.48 20.54 -44.52
CA PRO A 589 -8.77 20.76 -45.78
C PRO A 589 -7.49 19.92 -45.82
N ARG A 590 -7.28 19.21 -46.94
CA ARG A 590 -6.13 18.30 -47.15
C ARG A 590 -4.79 18.95 -46.84
N ASN A 591 -4.63 20.23 -47.18
CA ASN A 591 -3.40 20.98 -46.94
C ASN A 591 -3.09 21.19 -45.45
N ARG A 592 -4.10 21.34 -44.58
CA ARG A 592 -3.88 21.47 -43.12
C ARG A 592 -3.49 20.13 -42.51
N VAL A 593 -4.16 19.05 -42.92
CA VAL A 593 -3.84 17.68 -42.46
C VAL A 593 -2.44 17.27 -42.91
N ALA A 594 -2.07 17.55 -44.17
CA ALA A 594 -0.73 17.26 -44.68
C ALA A 594 0.37 18.06 -43.96
N LYS A 595 0.10 19.35 -43.62
CA LYS A 595 1.04 20.17 -42.83
C LYS A 595 1.22 19.64 -41.40
N ALA A 596 0.14 19.21 -40.74
CA ALA A 596 0.20 18.60 -39.41
C ALA A 596 0.99 17.28 -39.40
N MET A 597 0.90 16.49 -40.47
CA MET A 597 1.58 15.21 -40.61
C MET A 597 3.02 15.32 -41.14
N ARG A 598 3.52 16.53 -41.41
CA ARG A 598 4.86 16.74 -42.02
C ARG A 598 5.98 16.07 -41.23
N TYR A 599 5.90 16.09 -39.90
CA TYR A 599 6.92 15.52 -39.01
C TYR A 599 6.55 14.16 -38.41
N TYR A 600 5.55 13.46 -38.98
CA TYR A 600 5.12 12.15 -38.50
C TYR A 600 6.24 11.08 -38.57
N LEU A 601 7.01 11.05 -39.65
CA LEU A 601 8.16 10.15 -39.75
C LEU A 601 9.26 10.50 -38.74
N MET A 602 9.43 11.79 -38.45
CA MET A 602 10.36 12.26 -37.43
C MET A 602 9.88 11.88 -36.01
N SER A 603 8.57 11.92 -35.72
CA SER A 603 8.06 11.50 -34.41
C SER A 603 8.27 10.01 -34.16
N ILE A 604 8.10 9.16 -35.17
CA ILE A 604 8.39 7.73 -35.04
C ILE A 604 9.89 7.45 -35.02
N GLY A 605 10.67 8.09 -35.90
CA GLY A 605 12.10 7.80 -36.08
C GLY A 605 13.03 8.47 -35.07
N LEU A 606 12.60 9.54 -34.40
CA LEU A 606 13.43 10.33 -33.48
C LEU A 606 12.84 10.37 -32.07
N ILE A 607 11.57 10.77 -31.92
CA ILE A 607 10.97 10.98 -30.58
C ILE A 607 10.82 9.64 -29.83
N VAL A 608 10.26 8.61 -30.47
CA VAL A 608 10.06 7.30 -29.82
C VAL A 608 11.39 6.66 -29.37
N PRO A 609 12.44 6.56 -30.22
CA PRO A 609 13.74 6.03 -29.78
C PRO A 609 14.42 6.87 -28.69
N LEU A 610 14.28 8.20 -28.74
CA LEU A 610 14.85 9.04 -27.69
C LEU A 610 14.14 8.85 -26.35
N ILE A 611 12.81 8.72 -26.32
CA ILE A 611 12.06 8.46 -25.07
C ILE A 611 12.44 7.07 -24.53
N MET A 612 12.55 6.07 -25.41
CA MET A 612 13.06 4.75 -25.05
C MET A 612 14.46 4.85 -24.42
N ALA A 613 15.37 5.65 -25.01
CA ALA A 613 16.72 5.85 -24.49
C ALA A 613 16.74 6.56 -23.13
N VAL A 614 15.89 7.57 -22.91
CA VAL A 614 15.76 8.23 -21.61
C VAL A 614 15.36 7.23 -20.52
N ILE A 615 14.31 6.45 -20.77
CA ILE A 615 13.80 5.45 -19.80
C ILE A 615 14.83 4.34 -19.56
N MET A 616 15.52 3.91 -20.62
CA MET A 616 16.62 2.95 -20.53
C MET A 616 17.74 3.48 -19.61
N PHE A 617 18.17 4.73 -19.77
CA PHE A 617 19.23 5.32 -18.95
C PHE A 617 18.80 5.58 -17.50
N ASP A 618 17.52 5.83 -17.26
CA ASP A 618 16.97 5.98 -15.91
C ASP A 618 16.92 4.65 -15.14
N ASN A 619 16.80 3.52 -15.85
CA ASN A 619 16.74 2.17 -15.27
C ASN A 619 18.11 1.46 -15.21
N LEU A 620 19.17 2.03 -15.79
CA LEU A 620 20.51 1.45 -15.79
C LEU A 620 21.32 1.89 -14.57
N ASN A 621 21.91 0.91 -13.86
CA ASN A 621 22.88 1.00 -12.74
C ASN A 621 23.10 2.42 -12.16
N ASP A 622 22.49 2.67 -10.99
CA ASP A 622 22.67 3.87 -10.16
C ASP A 622 22.40 5.23 -10.87
N ARG A 623 21.65 5.22 -11.98
CA ARG A 623 21.29 6.44 -12.75
C ARG A 623 22.50 7.26 -13.20
N GLU A 624 23.70 6.67 -13.24
CA GLU A 624 24.96 7.38 -13.55
C GLU A 624 24.88 8.09 -14.91
N PHE A 625 24.21 7.48 -15.89
CA PHE A 625 24.07 8.00 -17.25
C PHE A 625 22.91 8.98 -17.45
N SER A 626 22.02 9.13 -16.47
CA SER A 626 20.82 9.99 -16.59
C SER A 626 21.22 11.47 -16.71
N GLY A 627 22.25 11.90 -15.98
CA GLY A 627 22.70 13.29 -15.93
C GLY A 627 23.40 13.78 -17.19
N SER A 628 24.02 12.89 -17.96
CA SER A 628 24.76 13.20 -19.19
C SER A 628 23.96 12.82 -20.44
N LEU A 629 23.82 11.53 -20.72
CA LEU A 629 23.15 10.97 -21.91
C LEU A 629 21.64 11.14 -21.84
N GLY A 630 21.03 10.85 -20.69
CA GLY A 630 19.60 11.07 -20.46
C GLY A 630 19.19 12.54 -20.68
N ARG A 631 20.00 13.48 -20.18
CA ARG A 631 19.82 14.93 -20.43
C ARG A 631 19.91 15.30 -21.90
N LEU A 632 20.91 14.79 -22.64
CA LEU A 632 21.02 15.05 -24.08
C LEU A 632 19.78 14.53 -24.81
N CYS A 633 19.35 13.30 -24.51
CA CYS A 633 18.17 12.72 -25.13
C CYS A 633 16.92 13.55 -24.83
N PHE A 634 16.75 14.02 -23.60
CA PHE A 634 15.64 14.89 -23.20
C PHE A 634 15.66 16.24 -23.93
N ILE A 635 16.82 16.88 -24.08
CA ILE A 635 16.96 18.14 -24.82
C ILE A 635 16.58 17.94 -26.30
N LEU A 636 17.02 16.83 -26.92
CA LEU A 636 16.64 16.48 -28.29
C LEU A 636 15.14 16.22 -28.43
N ILE A 637 14.51 15.55 -27.46
CA ILE A 637 13.05 15.34 -27.42
C ILE A 637 12.33 16.69 -27.37
N CYS A 638 12.74 17.59 -26.47
CA CYS A 638 12.16 18.92 -26.35
C CYS A 638 12.29 19.72 -27.65
N GLY A 639 13.44 19.65 -28.33
CA GLY A 639 13.63 20.26 -29.65
C GLY A 639 12.71 19.66 -30.72
N ALA A 640 12.58 18.34 -30.77
CA ALA A 640 11.69 17.65 -31.70
C ALA A 640 10.21 17.98 -31.43
N LEU A 641 9.78 18.03 -30.16
CA LEU A 641 8.44 18.43 -29.75
C LEU A 641 8.15 19.89 -30.10
N ALA A 642 9.11 20.80 -29.94
CA ALA A 642 8.97 22.19 -30.36
C ALA A 642 8.73 22.31 -31.89
N LEU A 643 9.39 21.47 -32.70
CA LEU A 643 9.16 21.43 -34.16
C LEU A 643 7.78 20.86 -34.51
N VAL A 644 7.37 19.77 -33.84
CA VAL A 644 6.06 19.14 -34.04
C VAL A 644 4.93 20.09 -33.64
N THR A 645 5.01 20.72 -32.47
CA THR A 645 4.04 21.72 -32.00
C THR A 645 3.95 22.92 -32.94
N LEU A 646 5.08 23.41 -33.47
CA LEU A 646 5.09 24.48 -34.47
C LEU A 646 4.40 24.07 -35.78
N SER A 647 4.55 22.82 -36.21
CA SER A 647 3.83 22.31 -37.39
C SER A 647 2.33 22.21 -37.17
N LEU A 648 1.89 21.78 -35.98
CA LEU A 648 0.49 21.69 -35.59
C LEU A 648 -0.16 23.09 -35.47
N LYS A 649 0.57 24.07 -34.89
CA LYS A 649 0.14 25.48 -34.86
C LYS A 649 -0.05 26.04 -36.26
N LYS A 650 0.93 25.83 -37.15
CA LYS A 650 0.85 26.25 -38.57
C LYS A 650 -0.22 25.51 -39.37
N ALA A 651 -0.64 24.32 -38.93
CA ALA A 651 -1.74 23.58 -39.51
C ALA A 651 -3.12 24.17 -39.12
N GLY A 652 -3.19 25.07 -38.13
CA GLY A 652 -4.42 25.75 -37.73
C GLY A 652 -5.40 24.85 -37.00
N ILE A 653 -4.89 23.91 -36.18
CA ILE A 653 -5.72 23.08 -35.30
C ILE A 653 -6.15 23.94 -34.10
N PRO A 654 -7.46 24.13 -33.85
CA PRO A 654 -7.91 24.96 -32.74
C PRO A 654 -7.80 24.19 -31.43
N LEU A 655 -7.03 24.70 -30.45
CA LEU A 655 -7.00 24.19 -29.07
C LEU A 655 -8.24 24.60 -28.27
N TYR A 656 -8.84 25.73 -28.65
CA TYR A 656 -10.07 26.26 -28.08
C TYR A 656 -11.05 26.61 -29.20
N LEU A 657 -12.32 26.29 -28.98
CA LEU A 657 -13.44 26.62 -29.87
C LEU A 657 -14.37 27.59 -29.13
N ASP A 658 -14.69 28.72 -29.74
CA ASP A 658 -15.65 29.67 -29.16
C ASP A 658 -17.09 29.13 -29.19
N LYS A 659 -18.03 29.84 -28.54
CA LYS A 659 -19.47 29.56 -28.57
C LYS A 659 -20.02 29.50 -30.01
N GLU A 660 -19.40 30.23 -30.94
CA GLU A 660 -19.75 30.25 -32.37
C GLU A 660 -19.03 29.16 -33.19
N GLY A 661 -18.13 28.39 -32.56
CA GLY A 661 -17.33 27.36 -33.21
C GLY A 661 -16.16 27.91 -34.04
N ASN A 662 -15.81 29.18 -33.88
CA ASN A 662 -14.59 29.75 -34.44
C ASN A 662 -13.37 29.34 -33.61
N GLY A 663 -12.26 29.05 -34.30
CA GLY A 663 -11.01 28.62 -33.69
C GLY A 663 -9.95 29.72 -33.61
N ASP A 664 -10.18 30.88 -34.22
CA ASP A 664 -9.21 31.97 -34.27
C ASP A 664 -9.46 32.98 -33.16
N ASN A 665 -9.05 32.60 -31.95
CA ASN A 665 -9.30 33.35 -30.71
C ASN A 665 -7.99 33.67 -29.98
N MET A 666 -7.97 34.77 -29.23
CA MET A 666 -6.81 35.16 -28.40
C MET A 666 -6.42 34.05 -27.41
N VAL A 667 -7.40 33.37 -26.80
CA VAL A 667 -7.20 32.23 -25.90
C VAL A 667 -6.51 31.06 -26.62
N ASN A 668 -6.93 30.75 -27.86
CA ASN A 668 -6.29 29.70 -28.66
C ASN A 668 -4.82 30.05 -28.97
N SER A 669 -4.55 31.30 -29.35
CA SER A 669 -3.18 31.78 -29.58
C SER A 669 -2.32 31.71 -28.32
N LEU A 670 -2.88 32.08 -27.15
CA LEU A 670 -2.19 32.00 -25.86
C LEU A 670 -1.83 30.56 -25.49
N LEU A 671 -2.78 29.62 -25.63
CA LEU A 671 -2.54 28.19 -25.37
C LEU A 671 -1.47 27.61 -26.30
N TRP A 672 -1.48 27.97 -27.58
CA TRP A 672 -0.44 27.56 -28.53
C TRP A 672 0.93 28.15 -28.20
N ASN A 673 0.98 29.40 -27.73
CA ASN A 673 2.24 30.02 -27.29
C ASN A 673 2.78 29.36 -26.02
N MET A 674 1.91 29.02 -25.07
CA MET A 674 2.27 28.29 -23.85
C MET A 674 2.79 26.88 -24.18
N LEU A 675 2.10 26.14 -25.06
CA LEU A 675 2.51 24.81 -25.50
C LEU A 675 3.85 24.82 -26.25
N MET A 676 4.13 25.90 -27.00
CA MET A 676 5.42 26.10 -27.67
C MET A 676 6.54 26.50 -26.70
N GLY A 677 6.21 27.26 -25.63
CA GLY A 677 7.16 27.65 -24.60
C GLY A 677 7.53 26.51 -23.65
N ALA A 678 6.64 25.55 -23.40
CA ALA A 678 6.85 24.47 -22.44
C ALA A 678 8.11 23.62 -22.70
N PRO A 679 8.39 23.12 -23.93
CA PRO A 679 9.64 22.41 -24.20
C PRO A 679 10.91 23.26 -24.01
N LEU A 680 10.83 24.58 -24.28
CA LEU A 680 11.96 25.50 -24.11
C LEU A 680 12.27 25.73 -22.62
N ILE A 681 11.22 25.93 -21.81
CA ILE A 681 11.35 26.04 -20.35
C ILE A 681 11.88 24.73 -19.76
N ALA A 682 11.43 23.58 -20.28
CA ALA A 682 11.94 22.27 -19.86
C ALA A 682 13.43 22.08 -20.17
N ILE A 683 13.92 22.58 -21.31
CA ILE A 683 15.37 22.59 -21.63
C ILE A 683 16.13 23.44 -20.60
N LEU A 684 15.64 24.63 -20.27
CA LEU A 684 16.28 25.50 -19.28
C LEU A 684 16.28 24.85 -17.88
N ALA A 685 15.16 24.26 -17.46
CA ALA A 685 15.06 23.55 -16.19
C ALA A 685 16.04 22.36 -16.13
N ALA A 686 16.12 21.56 -17.20
CA ALA A 686 17.09 20.47 -17.30
C ALA A 686 18.54 20.95 -17.27
N ALA A 687 18.85 22.12 -17.84
CA ALA A 687 20.19 22.72 -17.81
C ALA A 687 20.59 23.21 -16.40
N VAL A 688 19.63 23.73 -15.63
CA VAL A 688 19.84 24.18 -14.24
C VAL A 688 20.01 23.00 -13.28
N GLY A 689 19.54 21.80 -13.65
CA GLY A 689 19.67 20.59 -12.83
C GLY A 689 18.34 20.05 -12.31
N TYR A 690 17.22 20.38 -12.96
CA TYR A 690 15.86 19.93 -12.63
C TYR A 690 15.31 18.96 -13.71
N LEU A 691 16.09 17.95 -14.08
CA LEU A 691 15.80 17.05 -15.20
C LEU A 691 14.55 16.19 -14.96
N ALA A 692 14.45 15.52 -13.81
CA ALA A 692 13.31 14.67 -13.46
C ALA A 692 12.00 15.47 -13.39
N THR A 693 12.05 16.70 -12.87
CA THR A 693 10.85 17.57 -12.85
C THR A 693 10.42 17.99 -14.23
N ALA A 694 11.39 18.34 -15.10
CA ALA A 694 11.12 18.78 -16.46
C ALA A 694 10.50 17.65 -17.27
N GLN A 695 11.03 16.44 -17.15
CA GLN A 695 10.46 15.22 -17.75
C GLN A 695 9.03 14.95 -17.24
N ALA A 696 8.82 14.98 -15.92
CA ALA A 696 7.52 14.68 -15.33
C ALA A 696 6.44 15.71 -15.71
N LEU A 697 6.77 17.00 -15.72
CA LEU A 697 5.86 18.06 -16.15
C LEU A 697 5.55 17.97 -17.64
N LEU A 698 6.55 17.72 -18.47
CA LEU A 698 6.37 17.58 -19.91
C LEU A 698 5.51 16.35 -20.24
N ALA A 699 5.73 15.22 -19.58
CA ALA A 699 4.90 14.02 -19.74
C ALA A 699 3.44 14.28 -19.36
N ARG A 700 3.18 14.99 -18.25
CA ARG A 700 1.80 15.38 -17.85
C ARG A 700 1.16 16.33 -18.86
N LEU A 701 1.91 17.28 -19.39
CA LEU A 701 1.46 18.16 -20.46
C LEU A 701 1.06 17.36 -21.71
N GLU A 702 1.90 16.41 -22.14
CA GLU A 702 1.62 15.52 -23.27
C GLU A 702 0.36 14.69 -23.05
N THR A 703 0.18 14.10 -21.87
CA THR A 703 -1.06 13.36 -21.55
C THR A 703 -2.30 14.27 -21.61
N SER A 704 -2.18 15.52 -21.17
CA SER A 704 -3.28 16.49 -21.21
C SER A 704 -3.63 16.87 -22.65
N VAL A 705 -2.62 17.06 -23.51
CA VAL A 705 -2.80 17.31 -24.94
C VAL A 705 -3.41 16.09 -25.65
N ALA A 706 -3.00 14.87 -25.28
CA ALA A 706 -3.57 13.64 -25.82
C ALA A 706 -5.04 13.46 -25.45
N ILE A 707 -5.41 13.72 -24.18
CA ILE A 707 -6.81 13.72 -23.71
C ILE A 707 -7.61 14.78 -24.46
N TRP A 708 -7.07 15.99 -24.59
CA TRP A 708 -7.72 17.07 -25.33
C TRP A 708 -7.96 16.69 -26.80
N PHE A 709 -6.99 16.08 -27.46
CA PHE A 709 -7.12 15.62 -28.84
C PHE A 709 -8.21 14.54 -28.98
N LEU A 710 -8.27 13.59 -28.05
CA LEU A 710 -9.31 12.58 -27.98
C LEU A 710 -10.70 13.20 -27.81
N LEU A 711 -10.84 14.19 -26.93
CA LEU A 711 -12.08 14.96 -26.77
C LEU A 711 -12.46 15.73 -28.04
N LEU A 712 -11.49 16.31 -28.76
CA LEU A 712 -11.74 16.98 -30.03
C LEU A 712 -12.27 16.02 -31.10
N VAL A 713 -11.72 14.80 -31.18
CA VAL A 713 -12.22 13.77 -32.10
C VAL A 713 -13.66 13.38 -31.73
N ILE A 714 -13.96 13.16 -30.45
CA ILE A 714 -15.32 12.87 -29.96
C ILE A 714 -16.27 14.03 -30.31
N TYR A 715 -15.88 15.27 -30.06
CA TYR A 715 -16.66 16.45 -30.40
C TYR A 715 -17.02 16.49 -31.90
N HIS A 716 -16.05 16.24 -32.79
CA HIS A 716 -16.30 16.22 -34.24
C HIS A 716 -17.17 15.04 -34.68
N VAL A 717 -17.05 13.88 -34.02
CA VAL A 717 -17.95 12.74 -34.24
C VAL A 717 -19.38 13.10 -33.87
N ILE A 718 -19.61 13.71 -32.70
CA ILE A 718 -20.95 14.13 -32.23
C ILE A 718 -21.51 15.25 -33.10
N ARG A 719 -20.71 16.26 -33.44
CA ARG A 719 -21.12 17.35 -34.35
C ARG A 719 -21.57 16.78 -35.69
N ARG A 720 -20.84 15.80 -36.22
CA ARG A 720 -21.25 15.13 -37.45
C ARG A 720 -22.53 14.31 -37.28
N TRP A 721 -22.71 13.59 -36.17
CA TRP A 721 -23.97 12.91 -35.86
C TRP A 721 -25.15 13.88 -35.99
N MET A 722 -25.08 15.03 -35.31
CA MET A 722 -26.13 16.05 -35.36
C MET A 722 -26.38 16.59 -36.77
N LEU A 723 -25.33 16.83 -37.57
CA LEU A 723 -25.47 17.30 -38.95
C LEU A 723 -26.16 16.28 -39.85
N ILE A 724 -25.86 14.99 -39.71
CA ILE A 724 -26.52 13.92 -40.47
C ILE A 724 -28.00 13.86 -40.09
N GLN A 725 -28.32 13.88 -38.81
CA GLN A 725 -29.72 13.85 -38.34
C GLN A 725 -30.51 15.07 -38.83
N ARG A 726 -29.92 16.27 -38.77
CA ARG A 726 -30.55 17.49 -39.30
C ARG A 726 -30.83 17.40 -40.80
N ARG A 727 -29.91 16.84 -41.60
CA ARG A 727 -30.08 16.64 -43.05
C ARG A 727 -31.15 15.59 -43.37
N ARG A 728 -31.25 14.52 -42.58
CA ARG A 728 -32.31 13.51 -42.72
C ARG A 728 -33.70 14.10 -42.46
N LEU A 729 -33.87 14.80 -41.33
CA LEU A 729 -35.12 15.49 -41.01
C LEU A 729 -35.55 16.49 -42.09
N ALA A 730 -34.59 17.21 -42.69
CA ALA A 730 -34.88 18.13 -43.80
C ALA A 730 -35.30 17.41 -45.08
N TYR A 731 -34.72 16.25 -45.37
CA TYR A 731 -35.06 15.41 -46.51
C TYR A 731 -36.43 14.76 -46.34
N ASP A 732 -36.72 14.17 -45.18
CA ASP A 732 -38.01 13.54 -44.86
C ASP A 732 -39.16 14.56 -44.92
N ARG A 733 -38.90 15.84 -44.63
CA ARG A 733 -39.88 16.93 -44.81
C ARG A 733 -40.07 17.34 -46.27
N ALA A 734 -39.06 17.17 -47.12
CA ALA A 734 -39.09 17.57 -48.53
C ALA A 734 -39.67 16.48 -49.45
N GLU A 735 -39.52 15.21 -49.09
CA GLU A 735 -40.03 14.06 -49.85
C GLU A 735 -41.56 14.05 -50.04
N PRO A 736 -42.42 14.20 -49.01
CA PRO A 736 -43.87 14.23 -49.19
C PRO A 736 -44.34 15.45 -49.99
N ARG A 737 -43.64 16.60 -49.86
CA ARG A 737 -43.92 17.79 -50.69
C ARG A 737 -43.65 17.55 -52.17
N ARG A 738 -42.58 16.81 -52.50
CA ARG A 738 -42.24 16.43 -53.87
C ARG A 738 -43.19 15.35 -54.41
N ALA A 739 -43.63 14.41 -53.58
CA ALA A 739 -44.63 13.42 -53.95
C ALA A 739 -45.99 14.10 -54.25
N GLY A 740 -46.42 15.05 -53.41
CA GLY A 740 -47.62 15.85 -53.65
C GLY A 740 -47.57 16.68 -54.95
N LEU A 741 -46.43 17.34 -55.22
CA LEU A 741 -46.23 18.09 -56.47
C LEU A 741 -46.20 17.21 -57.73
N ARG A 742 -45.80 15.93 -57.62
CA ARG A 742 -45.86 14.98 -58.73
C ARG A 742 -47.27 14.41 -58.92
N ALA A 743 -48.00 14.15 -57.84
CA ALA A 743 -49.40 13.74 -57.89
C ALA A 743 -50.33 14.85 -58.41
N GLN A 744 -49.93 16.13 -58.31
CA GLN A 744 -50.63 17.26 -58.92
C GLN A 744 -50.28 17.49 -60.41
N ARG A 745 -49.21 16.86 -60.91
CA ARG A 745 -48.75 16.99 -62.30
C ARG A 745 -49.11 15.78 -63.17
N ALA A 746 -49.43 14.64 -62.56
CA ALA A 746 -50.02 13.46 -63.19
C ALA A 746 -51.54 13.59 -63.11
#